data_AF-C6E141-F1
#
_entry.id   AF-C6E141-F1
#
_cell.length_a   1.000
_cell.length_b   1.000
_cell.length_c   1.000
_cell.angle_alpha   90.00
_cell.angle_beta   90.00
_cell.angle_gamma   90.00
#
_symmetry.space_group_name_H-M   'P 1'
#
loop_
_entity.id
_entity.type
_entity.pdbx_description
1 polymer ?
#
loop_
_entity_poly.entity_id
_entity_poly.type
_entity_poly.pdbx_seq_one_letter_code
_entity_poly.pdbx_strand_id
1 'polypeptide(L)'
;MSPIQLEVRNCNNIDSAVISLAQEKLNIKFAPNGTGKSTIARAVLLSSKGDNKLLSELMPFRYRKNNPENKQPEVKGAEALTNIMCFNEDYVSQFVFKQDELLTNSFEIFVRTDLYKQKEQEINFLVSNIKQLFVGNQELENLIATLKEMGNAFKLSKTGIAKTSTGMKGLSAGNKIEHVPHGLEPYTQFIRSKNSVNWIDWQTKGYEFSELSDNCPYCSSHAADKKDKIKKVGQEYDKNIIKNLVAIIAVIELLGDYFSEEAKSKLKTITTLKTGLEQEHEAFLATVKTQIDSFIGKLEKLRLLSAFQFTDGEKVAEKLPEYKLDLQFFTELKSSKMLEAIAQINGSIDKVIEQAGQLQGKINQQRSEMKNTVQRHQKDINSFLSYAGYRYEVEIKGEGERAQLKLRHADHDEHLSGGDQHLSFGERNAFAIVLFMYECLSKKPDLIVLDDPISSFDKNKKYAILEMLFRREADSCLKNKTVLMLTHDVEPIIDTVRSMSNIFNNLTMASFLKLSSGQITELPIAKNDIQTFAQICTTAMNSNKDDIVKLIYLRRRYEIVDDKGHGYQVLSNVFHKRVRAIDNREPKTLDGKYPEMNSSSFSCGCAEICNELTSFSYSDIFSRVSDKYDMVELYNTSLNGYEKLQIFRLLGFDVDSSVIRKFINETYHIENEYICQLDPAKFDTIPEYVISECDKIVSEVQV
;
A
#
# COMPACT_ATOMS: atom_id res chain seq x y z
N MET A 1 1.18 24.15 -15.18
CA MET A 1 0.01 23.66 -14.41
C MET A 1 -0.04 24.42 -13.09
N SER A 2 -1.24 24.77 -12.62
CA SER A 2 -1.43 25.42 -11.32
C SER A 2 -1.11 24.43 -10.19
N PRO A 3 -0.55 24.88 -9.05
CA PRO A 3 -0.35 24.02 -7.89
C PRO A 3 -1.70 23.51 -7.36
N ILE A 4 -1.71 22.27 -6.88
CA ILE A 4 -2.86 21.70 -6.15
C ILE A 4 -2.82 22.30 -4.74
N GLN A 5 -3.92 22.89 -4.28
CA GLN A 5 -4.06 23.34 -2.90
C GLN A 5 -4.88 22.31 -2.13
N LEU A 6 -4.27 21.71 -1.11
CA LEU A 6 -4.96 20.81 -0.20
C LEU A 6 -5.31 21.56 1.07
N GLU A 7 -6.58 21.47 1.46
CA GLU A 7 -7.08 22.03 2.71
C GLU A 7 -7.50 20.90 3.64
N VAL A 8 -6.91 20.83 4.84
CA VAL A 8 -7.23 19.84 5.87
C VAL A 8 -7.84 20.57 7.07
N ARG A 9 -9.04 20.19 7.49
CA ARG A 9 -9.76 20.83 8.59
C ARG A 9 -10.23 19.83 9.63
N ASN A 10 -10.18 20.23 10.89
CA ASN A 10 -10.65 19.46 12.04
C ASN A 10 -10.14 18.00 12.05
N CYS A 11 -8.84 17.79 11.87
CA CYS A 11 -8.19 16.47 11.89
C CYS A 11 -7.18 16.40 13.05
N ASN A 12 -7.37 15.50 14.01
CA ASN A 12 -6.57 15.33 15.23
C ASN A 12 -6.24 16.66 15.93
N ASN A 13 -4.99 17.13 15.80
CA ASN A 13 -4.45 18.35 16.39
C ASN A 13 -4.52 19.56 15.44
N ILE A 14 -5.09 19.40 14.24
CA ILE A 14 -5.20 20.42 13.19
C ILE A 14 -6.64 20.92 13.10
N ASP A 15 -6.81 22.22 13.23
CA ASP A 15 -8.07 22.93 13.06
C ASP A 15 -8.24 23.31 11.58
N SER A 16 -7.18 23.86 11.00
CA SER A 16 -7.09 24.18 9.57
C SER A 16 -5.65 24.17 9.09
N ALA A 17 -5.39 23.55 7.94
CA ALA A 17 -4.11 23.60 7.25
C ALA A 17 -4.36 23.78 5.76
N VAL A 18 -3.62 24.69 5.13
CA VAL A 18 -3.60 24.81 3.67
C VAL A 18 -2.17 24.56 3.19
N ILE A 19 -1.99 23.54 2.37
CA ILE A 19 -0.69 23.17 1.79
C ILE A 19 -0.77 23.14 0.27
N SER A 20 0.31 23.54 -0.37
CA SER A 20 0.43 23.59 -1.83
C SER A 20 1.33 22.48 -2.36
N LEU A 21 0.88 21.80 -3.42
CA LEU A 21 1.62 20.75 -4.12
C LEU A 21 1.86 21.16 -5.56
N ALA A 22 3.13 21.25 -5.95
CA ALA A 22 3.52 21.32 -7.35
C ALA A 22 3.49 19.91 -7.95
N GLN A 23 2.76 19.75 -9.06
CA GLN A 23 2.69 18.49 -9.79
C GLN A 23 4.06 18.11 -10.38
N GLU A 24 4.32 16.81 -10.48
CA GLU A 24 5.56 16.23 -11.04
C GLU A 24 6.85 16.68 -10.32
N LYS A 25 6.73 17.06 -9.04
CA LYS A 25 7.85 17.52 -8.22
C LYS A 25 7.89 16.84 -6.86
N LEU A 26 9.07 16.85 -6.25
CA LEU A 26 9.28 16.58 -4.83
C LEU A 26 8.88 17.81 -4.01
N ASN A 27 7.78 17.71 -3.28
CA ASN A 27 7.27 18.75 -2.38
C ASN A 27 7.68 18.42 -0.94
N ILE A 28 8.76 19.03 -0.47
CA ILE A 28 9.27 18.85 0.90
C ILE A 28 8.58 19.83 1.84
N LYS A 29 7.92 19.32 2.87
CA LYS A 29 7.29 20.07 3.94
C LYS A 29 8.04 19.80 5.24
N PHE A 30 8.82 20.78 5.67
CA PHE A 30 9.64 20.72 6.87
C PHE A 30 8.88 21.28 8.06
N ALA A 31 8.82 20.51 9.14
CA ALA A 31 8.12 20.93 10.34
C ALA A 31 8.62 20.18 11.59
N PRO A 32 8.67 20.83 12.76
CA PRO A 32 8.97 20.17 14.02
C PRO A 32 8.01 19.00 14.32
N ASN A 33 8.41 18.17 15.29
CA ASN A 33 7.53 17.12 15.79
C ASN A 33 6.35 17.73 16.55
N GLY A 34 5.17 17.13 16.39
CA GLY A 34 3.92 17.66 16.95
C GLY A 34 3.15 18.63 16.04
N THR A 35 3.72 19.13 14.93
CA THR A 35 3.02 20.03 13.99
C THR A 35 1.81 19.38 13.30
N GLY A 36 1.75 18.04 13.21
CA GLY A 36 0.65 17.32 12.55
C GLY A 36 1.01 16.75 11.16
N LYS A 37 2.29 16.53 10.86
CA LYS A 37 2.78 15.90 9.61
C LYS A 37 2.04 14.61 9.27
N SER A 38 2.07 13.62 10.15
CA SER A 38 1.36 12.34 9.96
C SER A 38 -0.15 12.50 9.90
N THR A 39 -0.72 13.51 10.58
CA THR A 39 -2.15 13.84 10.47
C THR A 39 -2.49 14.30 9.05
N ILE A 40 -1.67 15.17 8.43
CA ILE A 40 -1.83 15.60 7.04
C ILE A 40 -1.74 14.39 6.10
N ALA A 41 -0.68 13.57 6.25
CA ALA A 41 -0.49 12.37 5.44
C ALA A 41 -1.70 11.43 5.49
N ARG A 42 -2.17 11.11 6.70
CA ARG A 42 -3.35 10.24 6.91
C ARG A 42 -4.64 10.88 6.40
N ALA A 43 -4.87 12.17 6.62
CA ALA A 43 -6.07 12.85 6.14
C ALA A 43 -6.18 12.79 4.62
N VAL A 44 -5.07 13.11 3.92
CA VAL A 44 -5.01 13.04 2.45
C VAL A 44 -5.22 11.60 1.96
N LEU A 45 -4.54 10.62 2.55
CA LEU A 45 -4.70 9.21 2.18
C LEU A 45 -6.12 8.67 2.40
N LEU A 46 -6.77 9.03 3.51
CA LEU A 46 -8.13 8.55 3.82
C LEU A 46 -9.18 9.25 2.95
N SER A 47 -8.95 10.51 2.57
CA SER A 47 -9.87 11.26 1.71
C SER A 47 -10.02 10.63 0.31
N SER A 48 -8.95 10.09 -0.27
CA SER A 48 -9.01 9.46 -1.60
C SER A 48 -9.76 8.13 -1.62
N LYS A 49 -9.94 7.48 -0.47
CA LYS A 49 -10.70 6.21 -0.36
C LYS A 49 -12.21 6.41 -0.46
N GLY A 50 -12.70 7.65 -0.40
CA GLY A 50 -14.13 7.99 -0.54
C GLY A 50 -15.03 7.48 0.59
N ASP A 51 -14.47 6.98 1.69
CA ASP A 51 -15.21 6.51 2.86
C ASP A 51 -15.12 7.52 4.01
N ASN A 52 -16.15 8.35 4.13
CA ASN A 52 -16.27 9.35 5.19
C ASN A 52 -16.19 8.73 6.61
N LYS A 53 -16.50 7.44 6.78
CA LYS A 53 -16.34 6.77 8.08
C LYS A 53 -14.87 6.62 8.46
N LEU A 54 -13.99 6.34 7.49
CA LEU A 54 -12.55 6.27 7.77
C LEU A 54 -11.99 7.64 8.16
N LEU A 55 -12.43 8.71 7.49
CA LEU A 55 -11.97 10.07 7.83
C LEU A 55 -12.41 10.49 9.25
N SER A 56 -13.56 9.97 9.73
CA SER A 56 -14.05 10.23 11.09
C SER A 56 -13.12 9.71 12.20
N GLU A 57 -12.22 8.75 11.90
CA GLU A 57 -11.20 8.30 12.85
C GLU A 57 -10.25 9.43 13.26
N LEU A 58 -10.08 10.42 12.38
CA LEU A 58 -9.25 11.60 12.61
C LEU A 58 -9.97 12.70 13.40
N MET A 59 -11.16 12.45 13.96
CA MET A 59 -11.88 13.46 14.77
C MET A 59 -11.02 13.95 15.95
N PRO A 60 -10.71 15.26 16.03
CA PRO A 60 -10.06 15.88 17.18
C PRO A 60 -10.66 15.40 18.50
N PHE A 61 -9.78 14.98 19.40
CA PHE A 61 -10.18 14.38 20.66
C PHE A 61 -11.09 15.30 21.48
N ARG A 62 -10.86 16.63 21.42
CA ARG A 62 -11.69 17.64 22.10
C ARG A 62 -13.16 17.65 21.68
N TYR A 63 -13.47 17.20 20.45
CA TYR A 63 -14.85 17.14 19.94
C TYR A 63 -15.53 15.79 20.22
N ARG A 64 -14.84 14.78 20.76
CA ARG A 64 -15.44 13.45 21.02
C ARG A 64 -16.50 13.46 22.12
N LYS A 65 -16.34 14.32 23.14
CA LYS A 65 -17.28 14.41 24.27
C LYS A 65 -18.37 15.46 24.04
N ASN A 66 -18.02 16.60 23.42
CA ASN A 66 -18.94 17.69 23.14
C ASN A 66 -18.55 18.35 21.82
N ASN A 67 -19.48 18.36 20.85
CA ASN A 67 -19.29 18.93 19.52
C ASN A 67 -20.49 19.80 19.13
N PRO A 68 -20.68 20.96 19.79
CA PRO A 68 -21.88 21.77 19.63
C PRO A 68 -22.02 22.33 18.21
N GLU A 69 -20.90 22.55 17.53
CA GLU A 69 -20.84 23.05 16.14
C GLU A 69 -20.89 21.93 15.10
N ASN A 70 -20.99 20.67 15.53
CA ASN A 70 -20.97 19.48 14.67
C ASN A 70 -19.79 19.47 13.67
N LYS A 71 -18.61 19.90 14.12
CA LYS A 71 -17.38 19.89 13.31
C LYS A 71 -17.01 18.46 12.95
N GLN A 72 -16.61 18.25 11.70
CA GLN A 72 -16.18 16.96 11.19
C GLN A 72 -14.81 17.11 10.50
N PRO A 73 -13.98 16.06 10.52
CA PRO A 73 -12.77 16.00 9.69
C PRO A 73 -13.13 16.21 8.22
N GLU A 74 -12.40 17.08 7.53
CA GLU A 74 -12.66 17.44 6.14
C GLU A 74 -11.35 17.65 5.39
N VAL A 75 -11.28 17.17 4.15
CA VAL A 75 -10.18 17.43 3.22
C VAL A 75 -10.75 17.93 1.90
N LYS A 76 -10.24 19.06 1.39
CA LYS A 76 -10.60 19.65 0.09
C LYS A 76 -9.39 19.79 -0.82
N GLY A 77 -9.63 19.83 -2.12
CA GLY A 77 -8.58 19.97 -3.13
C GLY A 77 -7.89 18.66 -3.52
N ALA A 78 -8.30 17.54 -2.90
CA ALA A 78 -7.82 16.19 -3.20
C ALA A 78 -8.72 15.46 -4.21
N GLU A 79 -9.74 16.11 -4.79
CA GLU A 79 -10.78 15.47 -5.61
C GLU A 79 -10.22 14.86 -6.91
N ALA A 80 -9.12 15.44 -7.42
CA ALA A 80 -8.41 14.93 -8.60
C ALA A 80 -7.40 13.82 -8.27
N LEU A 81 -7.16 13.51 -6.99
CA LEU A 81 -6.18 12.52 -6.55
C LEU A 81 -6.90 11.21 -6.21
N THR A 82 -7.06 10.35 -7.21
CA THR A 82 -7.81 9.11 -7.09
C THR A 82 -7.00 7.99 -6.45
N ASN A 83 -5.71 7.90 -6.76
CA ASN A 83 -4.82 6.87 -6.25
C ASN A 83 -3.67 7.52 -5.47
N ILE A 84 -3.67 7.33 -4.15
CA ILE A 84 -2.64 7.88 -3.26
C ILE A 84 -1.94 6.72 -2.56
N MET A 85 -0.61 6.72 -2.61
CA MET A 85 0.21 5.76 -1.86
C MET A 85 1.00 6.51 -0.78
N CYS A 86 1.09 5.93 0.40
CA CYS A 86 1.76 6.53 1.55
C CYS A 86 2.79 5.58 2.13
N PHE A 87 4.03 6.04 2.26
CA PHE A 87 5.05 5.42 3.07
C PHE A 87 4.96 5.97 4.49
N ASN A 88 4.60 5.12 5.45
CA ASN A 88 4.49 5.42 6.87
C ASN A 88 4.84 4.16 7.70
N GLU A 89 4.76 4.26 9.03
CA GLU A 89 5.01 3.12 9.92
C GLU A 89 4.10 1.92 9.65
N ASP A 90 2.82 2.16 9.30
CA ASP A 90 1.90 1.08 8.94
C ASP A 90 2.39 0.30 7.71
N TYR A 91 2.84 1.01 6.67
CA TYR A 91 3.42 0.38 5.47
C TYR A 91 4.64 -0.46 5.83
N VAL A 92 5.56 0.08 6.63
CA VAL A 92 6.73 -0.68 7.11
C VAL A 92 6.26 -1.92 7.87
N SER A 93 5.32 -1.81 8.80
CA SER A 93 4.87 -2.96 9.61
C SER A 93 4.14 -4.05 8.81
N GLN A 94 3.40 -3.69 7.76
CA GLN A 94 2.58 -4.63 6.98
C GLN A 94 3.36 -5.33 5.87
N PHE A 95 4.36 -4.67 5.30
CA PHE A 95 5.08 -5.14 4.11
C PHE A 95 6.43 -5.77 4.41
N VAL A 96 6.86 -5.75 5.66
CA VAL A 96 8.15 -6.27 6.06
C VAL A 96 8.03 -7.79 6.37
N PHE A 97 8.33 -8.59 5.34
CA PHE A 97 8.57 -10.04 5.36
C PHE A 97 7.38 -10.94 5.70
N LYS A 98 6.62 -11.34 4.67
CA LYS A 98 5.92 -12.63 4.74
C LYS A 98 6.96 -13.75 4.80
N GLN A 99 6.61 -14.91 5.38
CA GLN A 99 7.56 -16.00 5.62
C GLN A 99 8.41 -16.37 4.40
N ASP A 100 7.86 -16.26 3.19
CA ASP A 100 8.49 -16.72 1.95
C ASP A 100 8.81 -15.60 0.91
N GLU A 101 8.35 -14.36 1.10
CA GLU A 101 8.47 -13.29 0.10
C GLU A 101 8.58 -11.89 0.75
N LEU A 102 9.47 -11.05 0.21
CA LEU A 102 9.70 -9.68 0.70
C LEU A 102 8.55 -8.72 0.41
N LEU A 103 7.86 -8.93 -0.70
CA LEU A 103 6.83 -8.02 -1.20
C LEU A 103 5.77 -8.85 -1.91
N THR A 104 4.50 -8.73 -1.52
CA THR A 104 3.43 -9.43 -2.22
C THR A 104 3.32 -8.98 -3.67
N ASN A 105 3.07 -9.92 -4.58
CA ASN A 105 2.97 -9.66 -6.02
C ASN A 105 4.29 -9.15 -6.62
N SER A 106 5.44 -9.72 -6.22
CA SER A 106 6.75 -9.36 -6.79
C SER A 106 6.75 -9.40 -8.33
N PHE A 107 6.02 -10.33 -8.94
CA PHE A 107 5.87 -10.38 -10.40
C PHE A 107 5.25 -9.10 -10.98
N GLU A 108 4.14 -8.60 -10.44
CA GLU A 108 3.48 -7.38 -10.95
C GLU A 108 4.36 -6.13 -10.76
N ILE A 109 5.19 -6.12 -9.72
CA ILE A 109 6.00 -4.97 -9.35
C ILE A 109 7.34 -4.94 -10.10
N PHE A 110 8.05 -6.08 -10.14
CA PHE A 110 9.41 -6.16 -10.68
C PHE A 110 9.50 -6.77 -12.08
N VAL A 111 8.44 -7.39 -12.60
CA VAL A 111 8.51 -8.13 -13.87
C VAL A 111 7.50 -7.59 -14.89
N ARG A 112 6.26 -7.31 -14.49
CA ARG A 112 5.15 -6.98 -15.39
C ARG A 112 5.14 -5.50 -15.80
N THR A 113 6.23 -5.04 -16.39
CA THR A 113 6.40 -3.69 -16.93
C THR A 113 5.43 -3.39 -18.09
N ASP A 114 5.31 -2.12 -18.49
CA ASP A 114 4.50 -1.75 -19.67
C ASP A 114 4.97 -2.48 -20.94
N LEU A 115 6.28 -2.65 -21.11
CA LEU A 115 6.86 -3.37 -22.24
C LEU A 115 6.51 -4.86 -22.19
N TYR A 116 6.53 -5.47 -21.00
CA TYR A 116 6.04 -6.84 -20.81
C TYR A 116 4.56 -6.96 -21.21
N LYS A 117 3.71 -6.03 -20.75
CA LYS A 117 2.26 -5.99 -21.07
C LYS A 117 2.01 -5.83 -22.57
N GLN A 118 2.80 -5.02 -23.27
CA GLN A 118 2.73 -4.90 -24.73
C GLN A 118 3.05 -6.24 -25.43
N LYS A 119 4.13 -6.93 -25.00
CA LYS A 119 4.47 -8.25 -25.58
C LYS A 119 3.46 -9.33 -25.25
N GLU A 120 2.89 -9.29 -24.04
CA GLU A 120 1.77 -10.15 -23.64
C GLU A 120 0.55 -9.96 -24.56
N GLN A 121 0.22 -8.71 -24.90
CA GLN A 121 -0.85 -8.39 -25.85
C GLN A 121 -0.54 -8.89 -27.27
N GLU A 122 0.69 -8.73 -27.75
CA GLU A 122 1.13 -9.24 -29.06
C GLU A 122 1.02 -10.78 -29.14
N ILE A 123 1.40 -11.49 -28.07
CA ILE A 123 1.26 -12.95 -27.97
C ILE A 123 -0.22 -13.35 -27.94
N ASN A 124 -1.03 -12.66 -27.13
CA ASN A 124 -2.47 -12.90 -27.05
C ASN A 124 -3.19 -12.65 -28.38
N PHE A 125 -2.71 -11.70 -29.19
CA PHE A 125 -3.22 -11.46 -30.53
C PHE A 125 -2.98 -12.65 -31.46
N LEU A 126 -1.77 -13.25 -31.44
CA LEU A 126 -1.44 -14.41 -32.27
C LEU A 126 -2.25 -15.66 -31.90
N VAL A 127 -2.58 -15.85 -30.61
CA VAL A 127 -3.42 -16.98 -30.15
C VAL A 127 -4.91 -16.63 -30.06
N SER A 128 -5.32 -15.42 -30.48
CA SER A 128 -6.67 -14.90 -30.28
C SER A 128 -7.73 -15.75 -30.98
N ASN A 129 -7.43 -16.29 -32.15
CA ASN A 129 -8.35 -17.17 -32.90
C ASN A 129 -8.75 -18.40 -32.09
N ILE A 130 -7.81 -19.00 -31.33
CA ILE A 130 -8.12 -20.14 -30.44
C ILE A 130 -8.99 -19.66 -29.28
N LYS A 131 -8.64 -18.53 -28.65
CA LYS A 131 -9.38 -17.99 -27.49
C LYS A 131 -10.80 -17.57 -27.85
N GLN A 132 -11.00 -16.95 -29.02
CA GLN A 132 -12.31 -16.48 -29.50
C GLN A 132 -13.28 -17.64 -29.76
N LEU A 133 -12.79 -18.84 -30.11
CA LEU A 133 -13.66 -20.02 -30.19
C LEU A 133 -14.35 -20.32 -28.85
N PHE A 134 -13.71 -19.99 -27.72
CA PHE A 134 -14.27 -20.21 -26.38
C PHE A 134 -15.09 -19.03 -25.84
N VAL A 135 -15.18 -17.91 -26.57
CA VAL A 135 -15.83 -16.65 -26.10
C VAL A 135 -16.92 -16.17 -27.08
N GLY A 136 -17.20 -16.91 -28.16
CA GLY A 136 -18.20 -16.56 -29.16
C GLY A 136 -18.88 -17.74 -29.86
N ASN A 137 -18.63 -18.97 -29.41
CA ASN A 137 -19.26 -20.17 -29.95
C ASN A 137 -20.20 -20.77 -28.91
N GLN A 138 -21.48 -20.38 -28.98
CA GLN A 138 -22.51 -20.84 -28.04
C GLN A 138 -22.67 -22.36 -28.04
N GLU A 139 -22.47 -23.01 -29.18
CA GLU A 139 -22.56 -24.47 -29.28
C GLU A 139 -21.41 -25.15 -28.51
N LEU A 140 -20.18 -24.66 -28.69
CA LEU A 140 -19.01 -25.16 -27.96
C LEU A 140 -19.10 -24.87 -26.46
N GLU A 141 -19.54 -23.68 -26.07
CA GLU A 141 -19.75 -23.33 -24.66
C GLU A 141 -20.80 -24.24 -24.01
N ASN A 142 -21.93 -24.47 -24.68
CA ASN A 142 -22.97 -25.38 -24.22
C ASN A 142 -22.46 -26.82 -24.13
N LEU A 143 -21.68 -27.29 -25.10
CA LEU A 143 -21.04 -28.61 -25.07
C LEU A 143 -20.13 -28.74 -23.84
N ILE A 144 -19.23 -27.78 -23.61
CA ILE A 144 -18.30 -27.80 -22.46
C ILE A 144 -19.07 -27.77 -21.14
N ALA A 145 -20.09 -26.93 -21.04
CA ALA A 145 -20.93 -26.84 -19.85
C ALA A 145 -21.64 -28.18 -19.57
N THR A 146 -22.23 -28.79 -20.59
CA THR A 146 -22.97 -30.06 -20.46
C THR A 146 -22.02 -31.23 -20.17
N LEU A 147 -20.83 -31.27 -20.79
CA LEU A 147 -19.79 -32.24 -20.46
C LEU A 147 -19.33 -32.10 -19.00
N LYS A 148 -19.12 -30.88 -18.50
CA LYS A 148 -18.79 -30.63 -17.10
C LYS A 148 -19.91 -31.05 -16.16
N GLU A 149 -21.16 -30.81 -16.52
CA GLU A 149 -22.32 -31.25 -15.75
C GLU A 149 -22.36 -32.79 -15.63
N MET A 150 -22.18 -33.50 -16.76
CA MET A 150 -22.10 -34.96 -16.77
C MET A 150 -20.90 -35.48 -15.97
N GLY A 151 -19.73 -34.89 -16.17
CA GLY A 151 -18.50 -35.22 -15.45
C GLY A 151 -18.67 -35.04 -13.94
N ASN A 152 -19.30 -33.95 -13.49
CA ASN A 152 -19.52 -33.66 -12.07
C ASN A 152 -20.63 -34.53 -11.44
N ALA A 153 -21.58 -35.02 -12.23
CA ALA A 153 -22.64 -35.90 -11.76
C ALA A 153 -22.09 -37.23 -11.22
N PHE A 154 -20.94 -37.67 -11.71
CA PHE A 154 -20.25 -38.87 -11.26
C PHE A 154 -18.92 -38.48 -10.59
N LYS A 155 -18.64 -38.93 -9.36
CA LYS A 155 -17.36 -38.68 -8.68
C LYS A 155 -16.56 -39.98 -8.61
N LEU A 156 -15.25 -39.94 -8.86
CA LEU A 156 -14.39 -41.13 -8.72
C LEU A 156 -13.98 -41.34 -7.26
N SER A 157 -13.73 -42.60 -6.92
CA SER A 157 -13.23 -43.10 -5.64
C SER A 157 -12.20 -44.20 -5.90
N LYS A 158 -11.53 -44.70 -4.83
CA LYS A 158 -10.53 -45.78 -4.95
C LYS A 158 -11.07 -47.08 -5.58
N THR A 159 -12.40 -47.28 -5.55
CA THR A 159 -13.06 -48.51 -6.02
C THR A 159 -13.95 -48.30 -7.25
N GLY A 160 -13.81 -47.17 -7.97
CA GLY A 160 -14.70 -46.81 -9.09
C GLY A 160 -15.55 -45.57 -8.79
N ILE A 161 -16.79 -45.50 -9.26
CA ILE A 161 -17.65 -44.34 -9.01
C ILE A 161 -18.15 -44.33 -7.56
N ALA A 162 -18.05 -43.18 -6.89
CA ALA A 162 -18.60 -42.97 -5.56
C ALA A 162 -20.14 -43.05 -5.59
N LYS A 163 -20.71 -43.95 -4.80
CA LYS A 163 -22.17 -44.11 -4.63
C LYS A 163 -22.88 -42.85 -4.11
N THR A 164 -22.13 -41.93 -3.52
CA THR A 164 -22.63 -40.64 -3.02
C THR A 164 -22.81 -39.59 -4.12
N SER A 165 -22.29 -39.82 -5.33
CA SER A 165 -22.43 -38.90 -6.47
C SER A 165 -23.88 -38.81 -6.94
N THR A 166 -24.27 -37.65 -7.48
CA THR A 166 -25.68 -37.37 -7.82
C THR A 166 -26.19 -38.28 -8.93
N GLY A 167 -25.38 -38.55 -9.94
CA GLY A 167 -25.69 -39.50 -11.02
C GLY A 167 -25.88 -40.93 -10.49
N MET A 168 -25.01 -41.40 -9.59
CA MET A 168 -25.17 -42.72 -8.96
C MET A 168 -26.44 -42.80 -8.11
N LYS A 169 -26.73 -41.78 -7.31
CA LYS A 169 -27.97 -41.74 -6.51
C LYS A 169 -29.22 -41.75 -7.38
N GLY A 170 -29.20 -41.05 -8.51
CA GLY A 170 -30.31 -41.03 -9.47
C GLY A 170 -30.56 -42.40 -10.10
N LEU A 171 -29.49 -43.08 -10.52
CA LEU A 171 -29.58 -44.36 -11.24
C LEU A 171 -29.67 -45.60 -10.32
N SER A 172 -29.37 -45.47 -9.02
CA SER A 172 -29.24 -46.63 -8.12
C SER A 172 -30.49 -47.47 -7.92
N ALA A 173 -31.68 -46.89 -8.13
CA ALA A 173 -32.97 -47.56 -7.89
C ALA A 173 -33.68 -47.99 -9.19
N GLY A 174 -33.02 -47.84 -10.35
CA GLY A 174 -33.63 -48.00 -11.66
C GLY A 174 -34.55 -46.82 -12.02
N ASN A 175 -35.02 -46.81 -13.27
CA ASN A 175 -35.92 -45.79 -13.78
C ASN A 175 -37.37 -46.09 -13.38
N LYS A 176 -37.72 -45.74 -12.13
CA LYS A 176 -39.09 -45.85 -11.60
C LYS A 176 -40.08 -44.85 -12.21
N ILE A 177 -39.63 -43.90 -13.02
CA ILE A 177 -40.51 -42.99 -13.78
C ILE A 177 -41.08 -43.76 -14.96
N GLU A 178 -40.20 -44.42 -15.72
CA GLU A 178 -40.58 -45.27 -16.84
C GLU A 178 -41.26 -46.57 -16.35
N HIS A 179 -40.68 -47.24 -15.35
CA HIS A 179 -41.21 -48.48 -14.78
C HIS A 179 -41.96 -48.22 -13.48
N VAL A 180 -43.22 -47.76 -13.59
CA VAL A 180 -44.08 -47.47 -12.42
C VAL A 180 -44.26 -48.75 -11.58
N PRO A 181 -43.97 -48.73 -10.25
CA PRO A 181 -44.12 -49.87 -9.36
C PRO A 181 -45.55 -50.41 -9.29
N HIS A 182 -45.68 -51.73 -9.12
CA HIS A 182 -46.96 -52.41 -9.02
C HIS A 182 -47.83 -51.83 -7.90
N GLY A 183 -49.10 -51.55 -8.19
CA GLY A 183 -50.05 -50.91 -7.29
C GLY A 183 -50.01 -49.38 -7.29
N LEU A 184 -49.21 -48.73 -8.13
CA LEU A 184 -49.21 -47.27 -8.33
C LEU A 184 -49.67 -46.87 -9.74
N GLU A 185 -50.24 -47.79 -10.52
CA GLU A 185 -50.65 -47.59 -11.92
C GLU A 185 -51.58 -46.37 -12.12
N PRO A 186 -52.56 -46.07 -11.24
CA PRO A 186 -53.40 -44.88 -11.42
C PRO A 186 -52.66 -43.56 -11.36
N TYR A 187 -51.45 -43.52 -10.79
CA TYR A 187 -50.62 -42.31 -10.71
C TYR A 187 -49.67 -42.14 -11.91
N THR A 188 -49.68 -43.07 -12.88
CA THR A 188 -48.74 -43.11 -14.01
C THR A 188 -48.64 -41.76 -14.74
N GLN A 189 -49.78 -41.10 -15.01
CA GLN A 189 -49.79 -39.82 -15.72
C GLN A 189 -49.03 -38.71 -14.97
N PHE A 190 -49.07 -38.73 -13.63
CA PHE A 190 -48.37 -37.75 -12.81
C PHE A 190 -46.89 -38.11 -12.62
N ILE A 191 -46.60 -39.40 -12.40
CA ILE A 191 -45.24 -39.93 -12.24
C ILE A 191 -44.42 -39.71 -13.51
N ARG A 192 -44.98 -39.94 -14.70
CA ARG A 192 -44.32 -39.74 -16.00
C ARG A 192 -44.40 -38.31 -16.53
N SER A 193 -45.03 -37.40 -15.79
CA SER A 193 -45.15 -36.01 -16.23
C SER A 193 -43.80 -35.28 -16.17
N LYS A 194 -43.68 -34.18 -16.92
CA LYS A 194 -42.53 -33.25 -16.82
C LYS A 194 -42.39 -32.62 -15.43
N ASN A 195 -43.45 -32.66 -14.61
CA ASN A 195 -43.47 -32.10 -13.27
C ASN A 195 -43.44 -33.17 -12.16
N SER A 196 -42.93 -34.37 -12.48
CA SER A 196 -42.91 -35.54 -11.60
C SER A 196 -42.26 -35.27 -10.24
N VAL A 197 -41.13 -34.56 -10.21
CA VAL A 197 -40.41 -34.21 -8.97
C VAL A 197 -41.28 -33.40 -8.00
N ASN A 198 -41.95 -32.35 -8.50
CA ASN A 198 -42.80 -31.50 -7.67
C ASN A 198 -44.09 -32.21 -7.29
N TRP A 199 -44.62 -33.04 -8.18
CA TRP A 199 -45.80 -33.84 -7.87
C TRP A 199 -45.52 -34.87 -6.76
N ILE A 200 -44.38 -35.56 -6.79
CA ILE A 200 -43.96 -36.48 -5.72
C ILE A 200 -43.80 -35.73 -4.40
N ASP A 201 -43.09 -34.60 -4.39
CA ASP A 201 -42.90 -33.77 -3.18
C ASP A 201 -44.24 -33.27 -2.62
N TRP A 202 -45.14 -32.85 -3.50
CA TRP A 202 -46.48 -32.43 -3.11
C TRP A 202 -47.23 -33.59 -2.48
N GLN A 203 -47.29 -34.74 -3.16
CA GLN A 203 -48.01 -35.93 -2.72
C GLN A 203 -47.51 -36.47 -1.38
N THR A 204 -46.19 -36.54 -1.18
CA THR A 204 -45.60 -37.03 0.07
C THR A 204 -45.83 -36.08 1.23
N LYS A 205 -45.72 -34.76 1.00
CA LYS A 205 -45.99 -33.76 2.04
C LYS A 205 -47.44 -33.75 2.50
N GLY A 206 -48.41 -33.83 1.59
CA GLY A 206 -49.80 -33.88 2.05
C GLY A 206 -50.14 -35.19 2.76
N TYR A 207 -49.42 -36.30 2.50
CA TYR A 207 -49.60 -37.53 3.29
C TYR A 207 -49.24 -37.34 4.77
N GLU A 208 -48.37 -36.39 5.13
CA GLU A 208 -48.05 -36.09 6.54
C GLU A 208 -49.30 -35.69 7.37
N PHE A 209 -50.36 -35.20 6.72
CA PHE A 209 -51.62 -34.83 7.36
C PHE A 209 -52.65 -35.98 7.42
N SER A 210 -52.32 -37.17 6.88
CA SER A 210 -53.27 -38.29 6.76
C SER A 210 -53.70 -38.92 8.09
N GLU A 211 -52.94 -38.69 9.17
CA GLU A 211 -53.28 -39.14 10.52
C GLU A 211 -54.33 -38.23 11.21
N LEU A 212 -54.57 -37.02 10.68
CA LEU A 212 -55.50 -36.06 11.27
C LEU A 212 -56.97 -36.31 10.89
N SER A 213 -57.22 -37.06 9.81
CA SER A 213 -58.57 -37.32 9.29
C SER A 213 -58.60 -38.52 8.34
N ASP A 214 -59.78 -39.13 8.17
CA ASP A 214 -60.04 -40.10 7.09
C ASP A 214 -60.39 -39.46 5.75
N ASN A 215 -60.46 -38.13 5.72
CA ASN A 215 -60.65 -37.36 4.49
C ASN A 215 -59.29 -36.97 3.86
N CYS A 216 -59.26 -36.89 2.54
CA CYS A 216 -58.11 -36.47 1.76
C CYS A 216 -57.73 -35.02 2.10
N PRO A 217 -56.46 -34.72 2.43
CA PRO A 217 -56.02 -33.38 2.83
C PRO A 217 -56.07 -32.35 1.68
N TYR A 218 -56.28 -32.79 0.44
CA TYR A 218 -56.32 -31.91 -0.73
C TYR A 218 -57.74 -31.56 -1.19
N CYS A 219 -58.69 -32.50 -1.10
CA CYS A 219 -60.05 -32.32 -1.62
C CYS A 219 -61.16 -32.57 -0.59
N SER A 220 -60.81 -32.92 0.64
CA SER A 220 -61.75 -33.22 1.73
C SER A 220 -62.69 -34.42 1.51
N SER A 221 -62.52 -35.19 0.42
CA SER A 221 -63.28 -36.43 0.19
C SER A 221 -62.77 -37.59 1.04
N HIS A 222 -63.66 -38.49 1.49
CA HIS A 222 -63.29 -39.69 2.23
C HIS A 222 -62.29 -40.57 1.44
N ALA A 223 -61.21 -40.99 2.10
CA ALA A 223 -60.07 -41.67 1.46
C ALA A 223 -59.42 -42.77 2.33
N ALA A 224 -60.11 -43.28 3.34
CA ALA A 224 -59.58 -44.31 4.25
C ALA A 224 -59.10 -45.57 3.50
N ASP A 225 -59.84 -46.00 2.47
CA ASP A 225 -59.53 -47.14 1.59
C ASP A 225 -58.30 -46.91 0.69
N LYS A 226 -57.83 -45.66 0.57
CA LYS A 226 -56.73 -45.26 -0.31
C LYS A 226 -55.46 -44.85 0.43
N LYS A 227 -55.51 -44.74 1.77
CA LYS A 227 -54.38 -44.31 2.61
C LYS A 227 -53.11 -45.13 2.34
N ASP A 228 -53.21 -46.46 2.31
CA ASP A 228 -52.07 -47.34 2.04
C ASP A 228 -51.47 -47.13 0.65
N LYS A 229 -52.32 -46.89 -0.36
CA LYS A 229 -51.88 -46.62 -1.73
C LYS A 229 -51.18 -45.27 -1.87
N ILE A 230 -51.63 -44.25 -1.12
CA ILE A 230 -51.01 -42.93 -1.06
C ILE A 230 -49.66 -43.02 -0.33
N LYS A 231 -49.62 -43.70 0.82
CA LYS A 231 -48.40 -43.96 1.59
C LYS A 231 -47.33 -44.65 0.75
N LYS A 232 -47.75 -45.61 -0.07
CA LYS A 232 -46.86 -46.37 -0.96
C LYS A 232 -46.11 -45.49 -1.96
N VAL A 233 -46.64 -44.33 -2.37
CA VAL A 233 -45.91 -43.38 -3.21
C VAL A 233 -44.64 -42.88 -2.50
N GLY A 234 -44.75 -42.48 -1.23
CA GLY A 234 -43.60 -42.02 -0.44
C GLY A 234 -42.65 -43.14 0.00
N GLN A 235 -43.10 -44.39 0.00
CA GLN A 235 -42.23 -45.56 0.23
C GLN A 235 -41.41 -45.92 -1.01
N GLU A 236 -41.98 -45.76 -2.21
CA GLU A 236 -41.33 -46.15 -3.47
C GLU A 236 -40.50 -45.03 -4.10
N TYR A 237 -40.86 -43.77 -3.87
CA TYR A 237 -40.26 -42.60 -4.49
C TYR A 237 -39.67 -41.64 -3.46
N ASP A 238 -38.39 -41.31 -3.65
CA ASP A 238 -37.71 -40.20 -2.95
C ASP A 238 -37.53 -39.01 -3.90
N LYS A 239 -37.90 -37.81 -3.46
CA LYS A 239 -37.82 -36.58 -4.27
C LYS A 239 -36.41 -36.33 -4.80
N ASN A 240 -35.38 -36.49 -3.97
CA ASN A 240 -34.01 -36.16 -4.34
C ASN A 240 -33.46 -37.20 -5.31
N ILE A 241 -33.80 -38.48 -5.14
CA ILE A 241 -33.45 -39.54 -6.09
C ILE A 241 -34.08 -39.26 -7.46
N ILE A 242 -35.38 -38.95 -7.52
CA ILE A 242 -36.06 -38.67 -8.79
C ILE A 242 -35.57 -37.38 -9.43
N LYS A 243 -35.31 -36.33 -8.64
CA LYS A 243 -34.67 -35.10 -9.13
C LYS A 243 -33.33 -35.40 -9.80
N ASN A 244 -32.49 -36.20 -9.15
CA ASN A 244 -31.18 -36.58 -9.69
C ASN A 244 -31.30 -37.45 -10.95
N LEU A 245 -32.27 -38.37 -10.98
CA LEU A 245 -32.55 -39.22 -12.15
C LEU A 245 -32.97 -38.39 -13.37
N VAL A 246 -33.95 -37.49 -13.20
CA VAL A 246 -34.40 -36.61 -14.29
C VAL A 246 -33.27 -35.72 -14.79
N ALA A 247 -32.47 -35.16 -13.87
CA ALA A 247 -31.34 -34.32 -14.23
C ALA A 247 -30.29 -35.09 -15.05
N ILE A 248 -29.89 -36.29 -14.61
CA ILE A 248 -28.85 -37.05 -15.33
C ILE A 248 -29.35 -37.55 -16.70
N ILE A 249 -30.63 -37.94 -16.81
CA ILE A 249 -31.24 -38.31 -18.11
C ILE A 249 -31.18 -37.12 -19.07
N ALA A 250 -31.61 -35.93 -18.62
CA ALA A 250 -31.59 -34.73 -19.45
C ALA A 250 -30.17 -34.39 -19.95
N VAL A 251 -29.16 -34.51 -19.10
CA VAL A 251 -27.75 -34.28 -19.47
C VAL A 251 -27.26 -35.31 -20.49
N ILE A 252 -27.60 -36.59 -20.32
CA ILE A 252 -27.26 -37.66 -21.28
C ILE A 252 -27.94 -37.42 -22.63
N GLU A 253 -29.20 -36.99 -22.63
CA GLU A 253 -29.95 -36.67 -23.86
C GLU A 253 -29.33 -35.48 -24.61
N LEU A 254 -28.94 -34.41 -23.91
CA LEU A 254 -28.28 -33.24 -24.50
C LEU A 254 -26.92 -33.60 -25.13
N LEU A 255 -26.17 -34.51 -24.51
CA LEU A 255 -24.89 -35.01 -25.03
C LEU A 255 -25.05 -36.15 -26.05
N GLY A 256 -26.27 -36.63 -26.29
CA GLY A 256 -26.54 -37.86 -27.01
C GLY A 256 -25.90 -37.94 -28.40
N ASP A 257 -25.84 -36.82 -29.12
CA ASP A 257 -25.24 -36.77 -30.46
C ASP A 257 -23.72 -36.64 -30.44
N TYR A 258 -23.13 -36.31 -29.29
CA TYR A 258 -21.68 -36.24 -29.09
C TYR A 258 -21.08 -37.58 -28.68
N PHE A 259 -21.89 -38.54 -28.21
CA PHE A 259 -21.47 -39.90 -27.92
C PHE A 259 -21.45 -40.79 -29.17
N SER A 260 -20.56 -41.79 -29.20
CA SER A 260 -20.59 -42.84 -30.22
C SER A 260 -21.92 -43.59 -30.17
N GLU A 261 -22.35 -44.18 -31.29
CA GLU A 261 -23.63 -44.92 -31.35
C GLU A 261 -23.69 -46.05 -30.31
N GLU A 262 -22.56 -46.72 -30.06
CA GLU A 262 -22.46 -47.74 -29.03
C GLU A 262 -22.62 -47.16 -27.62
N ALA A 263 -21.93 -46.05 -27.33
CA ALA A 263 -22.03 -45.37 -26.03
C ALA A 263 -23.43 -44.83 -25.77
N LYS A 264 -24.02 -44.18 -26.78
CA LYS A 264 -25.40 -43.66 -26.75
C LYS A 264 -26.40 -44.77 -26.47
N SER A 265 -26.25 -45.93 -27.13
CA SER A 265 -27.08 -47.10 -26.90
C SER A 265 -26.92 -47.64 -25.47
N LYS A 266 -25.69 -47.81 -24.98
CA LYS A 266 -25.43 -48.27 -23.60
C LYS A 266 -25.97 -47.31 -22.54
N LEU A 267 -25.78 -46.01 -22.71
CA LEU A 267 -26.32 -44.97 -21.81
C LEU A 267 -27.86 -44.97 -21.82
N LYS A 268 -28.48 -45.19 -22.99
CA LYS A 268 -29.93 -45.34 -23.10
C LYS A 268 -30.43 -46.60 -22.38
N THR A 269 -29.73 -47.72 -22.50
CA THR A 269 -30.05 -48.93 -21.73
C THR A 269 -29.97 -48.66 -20.23
N ILE A 270 -28.88 -48.04 -19.76
CA ILE A 270 -28.67 -47.71 -18.35
C ILE A 270 -29.80 -46.81 -17.80
N THR A 271 -30.20 -45.80 -18.56
CA THR A 271 -31.25 -44.85 -18.14
C THR A 271 -32.66 -45.43 -18.18
N THR A 272 -32.86 -46.61 -18.77
CA THR A 272 -34.17 -47.28 -18.89
C THR A 272 -34.25 -48.58 -18.09
N LEU A 273 -33.22 -48.91 -17.30
CA LEU A 273 -33.21 -50.12 -16.46
C LEU A 273 -34.38 -50.12 -15.46
N LYS A 274 -35.06 -51.26 -15.35
CA LYS A 274 -36.14 -51.45 -14.36
C LYS A 274 -35.61 -51.54 -12.94
N THR A 275 -34.44 -52.16 -12.78
CA THR A 275 -33.72 -52.32 -11.51
C THR A 275 -32.51 -51.37 -11.47
N GLY A 276 -31.86 -51.27 -10.30
CA GLY A 276 -30.65 -50.47 -10.14
C GLY A 276 -29.47 -50.92 -11.03
N LEU A 277 -28.39 -50.16 -10.96
CA LEU A 277 -27.15 -50.45 -11.69
C LEU A 277 -26.50 -51.78 -11.23
N GLU A 278 -25.82 -52.42 -12.17
CA GLU A 278 -24.97 -53.59 -11.95
C GLU A 278 -23.51 -53.19 -12.15
N GLN A 279 -22.57 -54.05 -11.77
CA GLN A 279 -21.14 -53.72 -11.78
C GLN A 279 -20.61 -53.36 -13.18
N GLU A 280 -21.10 -54.02 -14.22
CA GLU A 280 -20.74 -53.70 -15.61
C GLU A 280 -21.24 -52.31 -16.05
N HIS A 281 -22.43 -51.90 -15.60
CA HIS A 281 -22.97 -50.56 -15.83
C HIS A 281 -22.13 -49.48 -15.13
N GLU A 282 -21.73 -49.73 -13.88
CA GLU A 282 -20.87 -48.82 -13.12
C GLU A 282 -19.48 -48.67 -13.78
N ALA A 283 -18.90 -49.78 -14.24
CA ALA A 283 -17.61 -49.78 -14.94
C ALA A 283 -17.68 -48.97 -16.25
N PHE A 284 -18.76 -49.12 -17.01
CA PHE A 284 -18.97 -48.35 -18.23
C PHE A 284 -19.11 -46.84 -17.95
N LEU A 285 -19.93 -46.45 -16.98
CA LEU A 285 -20.06 -45.04 -16.57
C LEU A 285 -18.72 -44.45 -16.10
N ALA A 286 -17.87 -45.25 -15.45
CA ALA A 286 -16.55 -44.81 -15.00
C ALA A 286 -15.63 -44.50 -16.19
N THR A 287 -15.70 -45.32 -17.25
CA THR A 287 -14.99 -45.09 -18.51
C THR A 287 -15.47 -43.81 -19.18
N VAL A 288 -16.78 -43.62 -19.33
CA VAL A 288 -17.37 -42.40 -19.92
C VAL A 288 -16.91 -41.17 -19.15
N LYS A 289 -17.00 -41.20 -17.81
CA LYS A 289 -16.52 -40.11 -16.95
C LYS A 289 -15.04 -39.81 -17.19
N THR A 290 -14.19 -40.83 -17.18
CA THR A 290 -12.74 -40.65 -17.32
C THR A 290 -12.38 -40.01 -18.66
N GLN A 291 -13.06 -40.42 -19.73
CA GLN A 291 -12.90 -39.80 -21.05
C GLN A 291 -13.39 -38.35 -21.07
N ILE A 292 -14.56 -38.04 -20.47
CA ILE A 292 -15.08 -36.67 -20.35
C ILE A 292 -14.11 -35.77 -19.57
N ASP A 293 -13.67 -36.20 -18.38
CA ASP A 293 -12.78 -35.40 -17.53
C ASP A 293 -11.43 -35.12 -18.24
N SER A 294 -10.86 -36.13 -18.89
CA SER A 294 -9.62 -35.99 -19.67
C SER A 294 -9.80 -35.05 -20.87
N PHE A 295 -10.94 -35.13 -21.57
CA PHE A 295 -11.24 -34.27 -22.70
C PHE A 295 -11.44 -32.81 -22.27
N ILE A 296 -12.18 -32.56 -21.19
CA ILE A 296 -12.33 -31.23 -20.58
C ILE A 296 -10.95 -30.68 -20.17
N GLY A 297 -10.09 -31.51 -19.58
CA GLY A 297 -8.72 -31.11 -19.23
C GLY A 297 -7.90 -30.62 -20.44
N LYS A 298 -8.05 -31.25 -21.61
CA LYS A 298 -7.42 -30.79 -22.86
C LYS A 298 -8.00 -29.45 -23.33
N LEU A 299 -9.32 -29.28 -23.29
CA LEU A 299 -10.00 -28.03 -23.67
C LEU A 299 -9.62 -26.85 -22.75
N GLU A 300 -9.49 -27.09 -21.45
CA GLU A 300 -9.09 -26.06 -20.48
C GLU A 300 -7.65 -25.60 -20.69
N LYS A 301 -6.73 -26.52 -21.03
CA LYS A 301 -5.36 -26.17 -21.42
C LYS A 301 -5.32 -25.26 -22.66
N LEU A 302 -6.16 -25.53 -23.65
CA LEU A 302 -6.32 -24.70 -24.85
C LEU A 302 -6.88 -23.31 -24.50
N ARG A 303 -7.89 -23.26 -23.63
CA ARG A 303 -8.51 -22.00 -23.18
C ARG A 303 -7.51 -21.08 -22.48
N LEU A 304 -6.57 -21.65 -21.72
CA LEU A 304 -5.55 -20.92 -20.96
C LEU A 304 -4.25 -20.67 -21.73
N LEU A 305 -4.16 -21.02 -23.02
CA LEU A 305 -2.93 -20.91 -23.79
C LEU A 305 -2.34 -19.49 -23.75
N SER A 306 -1.09 -19.40 -23.33
CA SER A 306 -0.31 -18.17 -23.16
C SER A 306 1.19 -18.46 -23.33
N ALA A 307 2.05 -17.47 -23.13
CA ALA A 307 3.50 -17.65 -23.21
C ALA A 307 4.04 -18.65 -22.17
N PHE A 308 3.39 -18.76 -20.99
CA PHE A 308 3.86 -19.56 -19.87
C PHE A 308 3.72 -21.08 -20.06
N GLN A 309 2.93 -21.53 -21.05
CA GLN A 309 2.78 -22.96 -21.35
C GLN A 309 3.94 -23.52 -22.17
N PHE A 310 4.81 -22.66 -22.69
CA PHE A 310 6.03 -23.05 -23.38
C PHE A 310 7.18 -22.92 -22.39
N THR A 311 7.94 -23.98 -22.15
CA THR A 311 9.11 -23.92 -21.25
C THR A 311 10.33 -23.37 -21.98
N ASP A 312 11.39 -22.99 -21.24
CA ASP A 312 12.59 -22.46 -21.87
C ASP A 312 13.31 -23.51 -22.72
N GLY A 313 13.74 -23.12 -23.92
CA GLY A 313 14.32 -24.03 -24.92
C GLY A 313 13.31 -24.87 -25.72
N GLU A 314 12.01 -24.90 -25.38
CA GLU A 314 11.00 -25.57 -26.20
C GLU A 314 10.74 -24.82 -27.51
N LYS A 315 10.54 -25.60 -28.58
CA LYS A 315 10.07 -25.09 -29.87
C LYS A 315 8.55 -25.12 -29.91
N VAL A 316 7.95 -23.93 -30.02
CA VAL A 316 6.51 -23.71 -30.17
C VAL A 316 5.93 -24.54 -31.31
N ALA A 317 6.64 -24.66 -32.43
CA ALA A 317 6.20 -25.45 -33.59
C ALA A 317 6.09 -26.97 -33.31
N GLU A 318 6.88 -27.49 -32.36
CA GLU A 318 6.82 -28.90 -31.96
C GLU A 318 5.75 -29.13 -30.88
N LYS A 319 5.51 -28.13 -30.01
CA LYS A 319 4.53 -28.18 -28.93
C LYS A 319 3.08 -27.94 -29.35
N LEU A 320 2.82 -27.01 -30.28
CA LEU A 320 1.46 -26.68 -30.72
C LEU A 320 0.68 -27.91 -31.25
N PRO A 321 1.27 -28.83 -32.03
CA PRO A 321 0.60 -30.07 -32.43
C PRO A 321 0.10 -30.94 -31.27
N GLU A 322 0.74 -30.92 -30.11
CA GLU A 322 0.32 -31.69 -28.93
C GLU A 322 -1.03 -31.22 -28.35
N TYR A 323 -1.44 -29.99 -28.66
CA TYR A 323 -2.72 -29.43 -28.27
C TYR A 323 -3.88 -29.87 -29.19
N LYS A 324 -3.60 -30.51 -30.33
CA LYS A 324 -4.66 -31.04 -31.20
C LYS A 324 -5.48 -32.09 -30.47
N LEU A 325 -6.79 -32.01 -30.68
CA LEU A 325 -7.75 -32.94 -30.13
C LEU A 325 -7.87 -34.13 -31.10
N ASP A 326 -7.61 -35.32 -30.59
CA ASP A 326 -7.82 -36.59 -31.29
C ASP A 326 -8.71 -37.48 -30.42
N LEU A 327 -9.72 -38.08 -31.03
CA LEU A 327 -10.70 -38.96 -30.40
C LEU A 327 -10.28 -40.44 -30.42
N GLN A 328 -9.10 -40.81 -30.93
CA GLN A 328 -8.62 -42.20 -30.89
C GLN A 328 -8.69 -42.83 -29.49
N PHE A 329 -8.40 -42.05 -28.45
CA PHE A 329 -8.45 -42.49 -27.04
C PHE A 329 -9.74 -42.06 -26.31
N PHE A 330 -10.72 -41.52 -27.03
CA PHE A 330 -12.02 -41.07 -26.52
C PHE A 330 -13.15 -41.80 -27.24
N THR A 331 -13.11 -43.13 -27.20
CA THR A 331 -14.04 -44.03 -27.92
C THR A 331 -15.51 -43.73 -27.65
N GLU A 332 -15.86 -43.35 -26.41
CA GLU A 332 -17.23 -43.07 -26.03
C GLU A 332 -17.72 -41.74 -26.61
N LEU A 333 -16.81 -40.80 -26.86
CA LEU A 333 -17.11 -39.47 -27.44
C LEU A 333 -16.93 -39.44 -28.97
N LYS A 334 -16.63 -40.57 -29.62
CA LYS A 334 -16.29 -40.63 -31.04
C LYS A 334 -17.53 -40.66 -31.93
N SER A 335 -18.23 -39.53 -32.01
CA SER A 335 -19.38 -39.29 -32.91
C SER A 335 -19.03 -38.36 -34.07
N SER A 336 -19.89 -38.29 -35.09
CA SER A 336 -19.76 -37.31 -36.19
C SER A 336 -19.84 -35.88 -35.67
N LYS A 337 -20.78 -35.58 -34.77
CA LYS A 337 -20.96 -34.24 -34.20
C LYS A 337 -19.77 -33.80 -33.35
N MET A 338 -19.19 -34.73 -32.58
CA MET A 338 -17.97 -34.43 -31.81
C MET A 338 -16.78 -34.20 -32.73
N LEU A 339 -16.65 -34.96 -33.82
CA LEU A 339 -15.62 -34.76 -34.83
C LEU A 339 -15.72 -33.38 -35.50
N GLU A 340 -16.94 -32.93 -35.83
CA GLU A 340 -17.17 -31.59 -36.36
C GLU A 340 -16.78 -30.49 -35.36
N ALA A 341 -17.16 -30.65 -34.09
CA ALA A 341 -16.79 -29.72 -33.03
C ALA A 341 -15.27 -29.61 -32.84
N ILE A 342 -14.55 -30.75 -32.80
CA ILE A 342 -13.09 -30.72 -32.66
C ILE A 342 -12.38 -30.26 -33.94
N ALA A 343 -12.96 -30.45 -35.12
CA ALA A 343 -12.38 -30.01 -36.38
C ALA A 343 -12.25 -28.48 -36.44
N GLN A 344 -13.24 -27.74 -35.93
CA GLN A 344 -13.17 -26.28 -35.81
C GLN A 344 -12.02 -25.82 -34.89
N ILE A 345 -11.84 -26.52 -33.76
CA ILE A 345 -10.76 -26.27 -32.80
C ILE A 345 -9.41 -26.57 -33.44
N ASN A 346 -9.24 -27.76 -34.02
CA ASN A 346 -8.00 -28.19 -34.67
C ASN A 346 -7.62 -27.30 -35.85
N GLY A 347 -8.60 -26.86 -36.66
CA GLY A 347 -8.35 -25.91 -37.74
C GLY A 347 -7.87 -24.53 -37.25
N SER A 348 -8.30 -24.11 -36.06
CA SER A 348 -7.79 -22.88 -35.43
C SER A 348 -6.39 -23.06 -34.85
N ILE A 349 -6.07 -24.26 -34.33
CA ILE A 349 -4.71 -24.62 -33.93
C ILE A 349 -3.78 -24.61 -35.15
N ASP A 350 -4.22 -25.15 -36.29
CA ASP A 350 -3.44 -25.15 -37.54
C ASP A 350 -3.06 -23.74 -38.00
N LYS A 351 -4.00 -22.78 -37.93
CA LYS A 351 -3.70 -21.36 -38.21
C LYS A 351 -2.64 -20.78 -37.28
N VAL A 352 -2.60 -21.19 -36.01
CA VAL A 352 -1.56 -20.75 -35.06
C VAL A 352 -0.24 -21.46 -35.33
N ILE A 353 -0.26 -22.73 -35.76
CA ILE A 353 0.94 -23.48 -36.19
C ILE A 353 1.61 -22.78 -37.39
N GLU A 354 0.84 -22.27 -38.36
CA GLU A 354 1.38 -21.48 -39.47
C GLU A 354 2.15 -20.23 -38.98
N GLN A 355 1.75 -19.68 -37.83
CA GLN A 355 2.37 -18.52 -37.20
C GLN A 355 3.38 -18.89 -36.09
N ALA A 356 3.71 -20.18 -35.93
CA ALA A 356 4.53 -20.67 -34.81
C ALA A 356 5.90 -19.98 -34.71
N GLY A 357 6.54 -19.65 -35.85
CA GLY A 357 7.80 -18.92 -35.87
C GLY A 357 7.68 -17.49 -35.33
N GLN A 358 6.59 -16.78 -35.67
CA GLN A 358 6.33 -15.45 -35.14
C GLN A 358 6.02 -15.51 -33.63
N LEU A 359 5.18 -16.47 -33.23
CA LEU A 359 4.85 -16.70 -31.82
C LEU A 359 6.08 -17.02 -30.98
N GLN A 360 6.96 -17.90 -31.46
CA GLN A 360 8.25 -18.19 -30.83
C GLN A 360 9.10 -16.92 -30.68
N GLY A 361 9.20 -16.11 -31.73
CA GLY A 361 9.94 -14.86 -31.71
C GLY A 361 9.43 -13.91 -30.62
N LYS A 362 8.10 -13.76 -30.49
CA LYS A 362 7.48 -12.91 -29.46
C LYS A 362 7.67 -13.46 -28.05
N ILE A 363 7.54 -14.78 -27.85
CA ILE A 363 7.79 -15.44 -26.56
C ILE A 363 9.26 -15.25 -26.13
N ASN A 364 10.21 -15.45 -27.05
CA ASN A 364 11.64 -15.26 -26.76
C ASN A 364 11.96 -13.80 -26.41
N GLN A 365 11.36 -12.84 -27.12
CA GLN A 365 11.48 -11.41 -26.79
C GLN A 365 10.93 -11.12 -25.39
N GLN A 366 9.75 -11.61 -25.05
CA GLN A 366 9.15 -11.42 -23.73
C GLN A 366 10.03 -12.01 -22.61
N ARG A 367 10.57 -13.22 -22.81
CA ARG A 367 11.49 -13.84 -21.84
C ARG A 367 12.80 -13.06 -21.67
N SER A 368 13.40 -12.63 -22.79
CA SER A 368 14.61 -11.81 -22.74
C SER A 368 14.36 -10.51 -21.98
N GLU A 369 13.23 -9.86 -22.23
CA GLU A 369 12.87 -8.61 -21.55
C GLU A 369 12.63 -8.82 -20.05
N MET A 370 11.92 -9.89 -19.69
CA MET A 370 11.74 -10.31 -18.30
C MET A 370 13.09 -10.51 -17.61
N LYS A 371 14.00 -11.28 -18.22
CA LYS A 371 15.34 -11.53 -17.66
C LYS A 371 16.14 -10.23 -17.50
N ASN A 372 16.14 -9.37 -18.50
CA ASN A 372 16.85 -8.09 -18.46
C ASN A 372 16.28 -7.16 -17.37
N THR A 373 14.96 -7.11 -17.23
CA THR A 373 14.27 -6.29 -16.22
C THR A 373 14.60 -6.80 -14.81
N VAL A 374 14.48 -8.11 -14.58
CA VAL A 374 14.82 -8.75 -13.30
C VAL A 374 16.28 -8.46 -12.94
N GLN A 375 17.21 -8.69 -13.86
CA GLN A 375 18.64 -8.43 -13.63
C GLN A 375 18.92 -6.95 -13.34
N ARG A 376 18.26 -6.03 -14.06
CA ARG A 376 18.38 -4.58 -13.83
C ARG A 376 17.92 -4.21 -12.44
N HIS A 377 16.69 -4.57 -12.05
CA HIS A 377 16.15 -4.25 -10.72
C HIS A 377 16.94 -4.90 -9.59
N GLN A 378 17.36 -6.16 -9.72
CA GLN A 378 18.25 -6.79 -8.74
C GLN A 378 19.56 -6.03 -8.59
N LYS A 379 20.21 -5.68 -9.72
CA LYS A 379 21.46 -4.92 -9.70
C LYS A 379 21.27 -3.56 -9.06
N ASP A 380 20.19 -2.87 -9.39
CA ASP A 380 19.88 -1.53 -8.88
C ASP A 380 19.65 -1.51 -7.36
N ILE A 381 18.91 -2.50 -6.85
CA ILE A 381 18.66 -2.68 -5.41
C ILE A 381 19.97 -3.08 -4.71
N ASN A 382 20.67 -4.10 -5.21
CA ASN A 382 21.92 -4.57 -4.59
C ASN A 382 23.03 -3.52 -4.60
N SER A 383 23.10 -2.70 -5.65
CA SER A 383 24.04 -1.58 -5.71
C SER A 383 23.70 -0.52 -4.65
N PHE A 384 22.41 -0.20 -4.47
CA PHE A 384 21.98 0.67 -3.38
C PHE A 384 22.36 0.09 -2.00
N LEU A 385 22.07 -1.19 -1.77
CA LEU A 385 22.35 -1.84 -0.48
C LEU A 385 23.85 -1.80 -0.16
N SER A 386 24.69 -2.14 -1.15
CA SER A 386 26.14 -2.10 -1.03
C SER A 386 26.66 -0.68 -0.73
N TYR A 387 26.22 0.33 -1.49
CA TYR A 387 26.67 1.72 -1.29
C TYR A 387 26.16 2.35 0.00
N ALA A 388 24.99 1.93 0.49
CA ALA A 388 24.45 2.34 1.79
C ALA A 388 25.08 1.56 2.97
N GLY A 389 25.97 0.59 2.70
CA GLY A 389 26.69 -0.18 3.70
C GLY A 389 25.91 -1.34 4.32
N TYR A 390 24.84 -1.79 3.67
CA TYR A 390 24.06 -2.95 4.10
C TYR A 390 24.68 -4.25 3.59
N ARG A 391 24.82 -5.25 4.46
CA ARG A 391 25.39 -6.58 4.14
C ARG A 391 24.35 -7.57 3.64
N TYR A 392 23.43 -7.10 2.83
CA TYR A 392 22.32 -7.92 2.34
C TYR A 392 22.17 -7.73 0.85
N GLU A 393 21.67 -8.77 0.19
CA GLU A 393 21.37 -8.78 -1.22
C GLU A 393 19.98 -9.35 -1.45
N VAL A 394 19.28 -8.80 -2.45
CA VAL A 394 18.02 -9.32 -2.93
C VAL A 394 18.23 -10.22 -4.14
N GLU A 395 17.41 -11.26 -4.20
CA GLU A 395 17.34 -12.19 -5.32
C GLU A 395 15.89 -12.40 -5.74
N ILE A 396 15.58 -12.22 -7.03
CA ILE A 396 14.27 -12.55 -7.58
C ILE A 396 14.35 -13.98 -8.11
N LYS A 397 13.70 -14.93 -7.41
CA LYS A 397 13.66 -16.35 -7.78
C LYS A 397 12.30 -16.77 -8.29
N GLY A 398 12.26 -17.76 -9.18
CA GLY A 398 11.03 -18.30 -9.76
C GLY A 398 10.75 -17.76 -11.17
N GLU A 399 9.80 -18.38 -11.86
CA GLU A 399 9.41 -18.02 -13.23
C GLU A 399 7.96 -17.54 -13.28
N GLY A 400 7.70 -16.51 -14.09
CA GLY A 400 6.37 -15.94 -14.29
C GLY A 400 5.73 -15.49 -12.97
N GLU A 401 4.46 -15.84 -12.78
CA GLU A 401 3.68 -15.47 -11.60
C GLU A 401 4.24 -16.03 -10.27
N ARG A 402 5.18 -16.98 -10.32
CA ARG A 402 5.87 -17.53 -9.13
C ARG A 402 7.15 -16.77 -8.78
N ALA A 403 7.48 -15.69 -9.50
CA ALA A 403 8.62 -14.85 -9.17
C ALA A 403 8.43 -14.22 -7.79
N GLN A 404 9.38 -14.48 -6.89
CA GLN A 404 9.42 -14.01 -5.51
C GLN A 404 10.72 -13.24 -5.28
N LEU A 405 10.61 -12.03 -4.72
CA LEU A 405 11.76 -11.32 -4.18
C LEU A 405 12.14 -11.94 -2.83
N LYS A 406 13.40 -12.37 -2.70
CA LYS A 406 13.98 -12.97 -1.49
C LYS A 406 15.19 -12.16 -1.03
N LEU A 407 15.43 -12.15 0.27
CA LEU A 407 16.60 -11.50 0.88
C LEU A 407 17.60 -12.57 1.33
N ARG A 408 18.89 -12.31 1.17
CA ARG A 408 19.96 -13.10 1.78
C ARG A 408 21.01 -12.18 2.38
N HIS A 409 21.72 -12.66 3.40
CA HIS A 409 22.89 -11.97 3.91
C HIS A 409 24.07 -12.17 2.94
N ALA A 410 24.93 -11.19 2.75
CA ALA A 410 26.05 -11.27 1.81
C ALA A 410 27.03 -12.41 2.15
N ASP A 411 27.20 -12.69 3.45
CA ASP A 411 28.06 -13.74 3.98
C ASP A 411 27.36 -15.12 4.08
N HIS A 412 26.16 -15.30 3.51
CA HIS A 412 25.41 -16.56 3.57
C HIS A 412 24.69 -16.88 2.25
N ASP A 413 24.58 -18.17 1.93
CA ASP A 413 23.94 -18.63 0.68
C ASP A 413 22.42 -18.84 0.83
N GLU A 414 21.93 -19.05 2.06
CA GLU A 414 20.49 -19.24 2.31
C GLU A 414 19.72 -17.92 2.37
N HIS A 415 18.47 -17.97 1.89
CA HIS A 415 17.53 -16.86 1.99
C HIS A 415 16.95 -16.78 3.40
N LEU A 416 16.76 -15.55 3.88
CA LEU A 416 16.11 -15.28 5.15
C LEU A 416 14.61 -15.60 5.02
N SER A 417 14.08 -16.32 6.01
CA SER A 417 12.64 -16.51 6.22
C SER A 417 12.21 -15.66 7.41
N GLY A 418 11.28 -14.73 7.21
CA GLY A 418 10.79 -13.82 8.26
C GLY A 418 11.82 -12.78 8.73
N GLY A 419 12.16 -11.82 7.85
CA GLY A 419 13.21 -10.82 8.10
C GLY A 419 12.98 -9.85 9.27
N ASP A 420 11.79 -9.82 9.90
CA ASP A 420 11.54 -9.05 11.13
C ASP A 420 12.40 -9.55 12.30
N GLN A 421 12.85 -10.80 12.24
CA GLN A 421 13.66 -11.42 13.31
C GLN A 421 15.16 -11.10 13.21
N HIS A 422 15.62 -10.55 12.08
CA HIS A 422 17.06 -10.43 11.79
C HIS A 422 17.53 -9.04 11.38
N LEU A 423 16.62 -8.15 10.95
CA LEU A 423 16.99 -6.79 10.54
C LEU A 423 16.82 -5.77 11.67
N SER A 424 17.74 -4.81 11.73
CA SER A 424 17.58 -3.61 12.54
C SER A 424 16.46 -2.71 12.01
N PHE A 425 15.98 -1.80 12.86
CA PHE A 425 14.96 -0.82 12.48
C PHE A 425 15.34 0.01 11.24
N GLY A 426 16.60 0.46 11.16
CA GLY A 426 17.10 1.23 10.02
C GLY A 426 17.16 0.41 8.73
N GLU A 427 17.66 -0.82 8.80
CA GLU A 427 17.69 -1.74 7.64
C GLU A 427 16.29 -1.99 7.11
N ARG A 428 15.36 -2.33 8.01
CA ARG A 428 13.96 -2.55 7.67
C ARG A 428 13.36 -1.36 6.92
N ASN A 429 13.56 -0.14 7.43
CA ASN A 429 13.05 1.06 6.77
C ASN A 429 13.70 1.29 5.40
N ALA A 430 15.00 1.01 5.24
CA ALA A 430 15.70 1.14 3.96
C ALA A 430 15.17 0.17 2.90
N PHE A 431 14.93 -1.09 3.27
CA PHE A 431 14.29 -2.03 2.36
C PHE A 431 12.88 -1.58 2.01
N ALA A 432 12.07 -1.26 3.02
CA ALA A 432 10.68 -0.90 2.83
C ALA A 432 10.51 0.30 1.89
N ILE A 433 11.34 1.34 2.03
CA ILE A 433 11.22 2.53 1.18
C ILE A 433 11.63 2.27 -0.27
N VAL A 434 12.63 1.41 -0.49
CA VAL A 434 13.03 0.99 -1.84
C VAL A 434 11.95 0.13 -2.49
N LEU A 435 11.35 -0.81 -1.75
CA LEU A 435 10.25 -1.63 -2.25
C LEU A 435 9.01 -0.77 -2.55
N PHE A 436 8.70 0.17 -1.67
CA PHE A 436 7.63 1.15 -1.87
C PHE A 436 7.84 1.98 -3.14
N MET A 437 9.09 2.38 -3.42
CA MET A 437 9.43 3.08 -4.66
C MET A 437 9.06 2.25 -5.89
N TYR A 438 9.51 0.99 -5.97
CA TYR A 438 9.19 0.12 -7.09
C TYR A 438 7.69 -0.17 -7.21
N GLU A 439 6.99 -0.31 -6.08
CA GLU A 439 5.54 -0.46 -6.08
C GLU A 439 4.85 0.80 -6.66
N CYS A 440 5.31 2.00 -6.30
CA CYS A 440 4.82 3.25 -6.88
C CYS A 440 5.10 3.34 -8.38
N LEU A 441 6.26 2.86 -8.86
CA LEU A 441 6.58 2.82 -10.29
C LEU A 441 5.64 1.90 -11.08
N SER A 442 5.27 0.76 -10.49
CA SER A 442 4.32 -0.19 -11.08
C SER A 442 2.87 0.33 -11.05
N LYS A 443 2.41 0.83 -9.89
CA LYS A 443 1.02 1.26 -9.68
C LYS A 443 0.69 2.66 -10.18
N LYS A 444 1.71 3.52 -10.38
CA LYS A 444 1.59 4.89 -10.91
C LYS A 444 0.52 5.73 -10.17
N PRO A 445 0.65 5.95 -8.85
CA PRO A 445 -0.29 6.78 -8.09
C PRO A 445 -0.24 8.26 -8.51
N ASP A 446 -1.35 8.98 -8.30
CA ASP A 446 -1.48 10.41 -8.57
C ASP A 446 -0.67 11.25 -7.57
N LEU A 447 -0.55 10.77 -6.33
CA LEU A 447 0.26 11.36 -5.26
C LEU A 447 0.99 10.27 -4.47
N ILE A 448 2.28 10.48 -4.25
CA ILE A 448 3.10 9.68 -3.34
C ILE A 448 3.35 10.50 -2.07
N VAL A 449 2.99 9.97 -0.92
CA VAL A 449 3.24 10.60 0.38
C VAL A 449 4.37 9.85 1.08
N LEU A 450 5.37 10.56 1.57
CA LEU A 450 6.48 10.04 2.37
C LEU A 450 6.44 10.70 3.74
N ASP A 451 5.98 10.00 4.77
CA ASP A 451 5.86 10.50 6.15
C ASP A 451 7.13 10.16 6.96
N ASP A 452 7.92 11.18 7.28
CA ASP A 452 9.22 11.11 7.96
C ASP A 452 10.16 9.99 7.41
N PRO A 453 10.34 9.88 6.07
CA PRO A 453 10.90 8.70 5.40
C PRO A 453 12.37 8.43 5.69
N ILE A 454 13.09 9.41 6.23
CA ILE A 454 14.55 9.37 6.40
C ILE A 454 15.02 9.59 7.84
N SER A 455 14.08 9.75 8.79
CA SER A 455 14.38 10.10 10.18
C SER A 455 15.19 9.04 10.93
N SER A 456 15.10 7.78 10.50
CA SER A 456 15.74 6.63 11.13
C SER A 456 17.16 6.34 10.65
N PHE A 457 17.74 7.17 9.78
CA PHE A 457 19.00 6.89 9.10
C PHE A 457 20.13 7.81 9.56
N ASP A 458 21.36 7.31 9.48
CA ASP A 458 22.56 8.14 9.61
C ASP A 458 22.76 9.04 8.37
N LYS A 459 23.60 10.08 8.49
CA LYS A 459 23.82 11.09 7.43
C LYS A 459 24.15 10.46 6.07
N ASN A 460 25.05 9.48 6.03
CA ASN A 460 25.46 8.82 4.78
C ASN A 460 24.31 8.05 4.12
N LYS A 461 23.48 7.36 4.91
CA LYS A 461 22.32 6.60 4.39
C LYS A 461 21.19 7.49 3.92
N LYS A 462 20.95 8.65 4.56
CA LYS A 462 19.91 9.60 4.12
C LYS A 462 20.14 10.05 2.68
N TYR A 463 21.38 10.41 2.34
CA TYR A 463 21.73 10.79 0.97
C TYR A 463 21.56 9.62 -0.01
N ALA A 464 21.98 8.40 0.37
CA ALA A 464 21.80 7.22 -0.47
C ALA A 464 20.31 6.96 -0.79
N ILE A 465 19.42 7.20 0.17
CA ILE A 465 17.97 7.10 -0.03
C ILE A 465 17.47 8.20 -0.96
N LEU A 466 17.87 9.45 -0.77
CA LEU A 466 17.49 10.55 -1.67
C LEU A 466 18.00 10.32 -3.10
N GLU A 467 19.20 9.76 -3.26
CA GLU A 467 19.75 9.35 -4.56
C GLU A 467 18.88 8.28 -5.21
N MET A 468 18.61 7.19 -4.48
CA MET A 468 17.78 6.07 -4.95
C MET A 468 16.39 6.54 -5.39
N LEU A 469 15.75 7.40 -4.58
CA LEU A 469 14.37 7.83 -4.81
C LEU A 469 14.21 8.91 -5.87
N PHE A 470 15.19 9.78 -6.11
CA PHE A 470 14.96 10.98 -6.92
C PHE A 470 16.05 11.33 -7.94
N ARG A 471 17.18 10.60 -7.98
CA ARG A 471 18.31 10.98 -8.85
C ARG A 471 18.58 10.07 -10.03
N ARG A 472 18.03 8.86 -10.02
CA ARG A 472 18.18 7.91 -11.13
C ARG A 472 17.36 8.34 -12.35
N GLU A 473 17.39 7.52 -13.38
CA GLU A 473 16.52 7.71 -14.54
C GLU A 473 15.04 7.74 -14.11
N ALA A 474 14.24 8.55 -14.81
CA ALA A 474 12.87 8.85 -14.37
C ALA A 474 11.90 7.66 -14.42
N ASP A 475 12.26 6.60 -15.16
CA ASP A 475 11.56 5.32 -15.19
C ASP A 475 11.94 4.39 -14.03
N SER A 476 13.02 4.71 -13.32
CA SER A 476 13.65 3.88 -12.30
C SER A 476 13.59 4.48 -10.90
N CYS A 477 13.00 5.67 -10.73
CA CYS A 477 12.82 6.35 -9.45
C CYS A 477 11.63 7.32 -9.47
N LEU A 478 11.36 8.03 -8.38
CA LEU A 478 10.22 8.94 -8.22
C LEU A 478 10.42 10.32 -8.87
N LYS A 479 11.44 10.49 -9.70
CA LYS A 479 11.68 11.70 -10.47
C LYS A 479 10.50 11.97 -11.42
N ASN A 480 10.09 13.24 -11.53
CA ASN A 480 8.91 13.68 -12.29
C ASN A 480 7.58 13.07 -11.81
N LYS A 481 7.51 12.59 -10.56
CA LYS A 481 6.26 12.21 -9.90
C LYS A 481 5.86 13.28 -8.90
N THR A 482 4.56 13.41 -8.64
CA THR A 482 4.07 14.29 -7.57
C THR A 482 4.30 13.60 -6.23
N VAL A 483 5.30 14.06 -5.47
CA VAL A 483 5.65 13.49 -4.18
C VAL A 483 5.49 14.54 -3.09
N LEU A 484 4.82 14.20 -1.99
CA LEU A 484 4.74 14.98 -0.76
C LEU A 484 5.62 14.31 0.30
N MET A 485 6.77 14.92 0.60
CA MET A 485 7.65 14.48 1.68
C MET A 485 7.44 15.36 2.91
N LEU A 486 6.95 14.76 4.00
CA LEU A 486 6.80 15.41 5.29
C LEU A 486 7.99 15.00 6.16
N THR A 487 8.75 15.97 6.65
CA THR A 487 9.97 15.66 7.44
C THR A 487 10.21 16.69 8.55
N HIS A 488 10.85 16.28 9.64
CA HIS A 488 11.45 17.19 10.62
C HIS A 488 12.96 17.37 10.44
N ASP A 489 13.53 16.76 9.40
CA ASP A 489 14.94 16.87 9.07
C ASP A 489 15.18 17.97 8.02
N VAL A 490 16.16 18.83 8.26
CA VAL A 490 16.55 19.92 7.37
C VAL A 490 17.51 19.47 6.27
N GLU A 491 18.17 18.31 6.45
CA GLU A 491 19.21 17.80 5.54
C GLU A 491 18.71 17.62 4.09
N PRO A 492 17.51 17.06 3.80
CA PRO A 492 16.98 17.00 2.43
C PRO A 492 16.81 18.37 1.79
N ILE A 493 16.47 19.39 2.58
CA ILE A 493 16.31 20.76 2.08
C ILE A 493 17.68 21.32 1.72
N ILE A 494 18.68 21.17 2.60
CA ILE A 494 20.05 21.63 2.33
C ILE A 494 20.58 20.96 1.05
N ASP A 495 20.42 19.65 0.93
CA ASP A 495 20.89 18.86 -0.19
C ASP A 495 20.22 19.25 -1.51
N THR A 496 18.88 19.33 -1.54
CA THR A 496 18.12 19.54 -2.78
C THR A 496 18.01 21.01 -3.18
N VAL A 497 17.91 21.94 -2.22
CA VAL A 497 17.66 23.37 -2.49
C VAL A 497 18.96 24.17 -2.56
N ARG A 498 20.01 23.79 -1.83
CA ARG A 498 21.30 24.50 -1.81
C ARG A 498 22.42 23.73 -2.51
N SER A 499 22.84 22.59 -1.96
CA SER A 499 24.07 21.88 -2.36
C SER A 499 23.99 21.32 -3.78
N MET A 500 22.88 20.67 -4.13
CA MET A 500 22.65 20.07 -5.45
C MET A 500 21.58 20.82 -6.24
N SER A 501 21.48 22.13 -6.03
CA SER A 501 20.48 22.97 -6.69
C SER A 501 20.51 22.86 -8.22
N ASN A 502 21.67 22.57 -8.84
CA ASN A 502 21.77 22.37 -10.29
C ASN A 502 21.12 21.06 -10.77
N ILE A 503 21.12 20.02 -9.93
CA ILE A 503 20.58 18.68 -10.25
C ILE A 503 19.07 18.65 -9.98
N PHE A 504 18.64 19.23 -8.86
CA PHE A 504 17.23 19.31 -8.43
C PHE A 504 16.52 20.58 -8.91
N ASN A 505 17.16 21.36 -9.79
CA ASN A 505 16.59 22.62 -10.25
C ASN A 505 15.22 22.37 -10.88
N ASN A 506 14.21 23.12 -10.45
CA ASN A 506 12.81 22.94 -10.85
C ASN A 506 12.16 21.58 -10.54
N LEU A 507 12.85 20.63 -9.90
CA LEU A 507 12.32 19.31 -9.52
C LEU A 507 11.83 19.27 -8.07
N THR A 508 12.27 20.22 -7.22
CA THR A 508 11.94 20.25 -5.80
C THR A 508 11.30 21.58 -5.40
N MET A 509 10.32 21.53 -4.51
CA MET A 509 9.74 22.66 -3.80
C MET A 509 9.84 22.40 -2.30
N ALA A 510 10.40 23.33 -1.53
CA ALA A 510 10.53 23.21 -0.09
C ALA A 510 9.70 24.28 0.62
N SER A 511 9.05 23.91 1.72
CA SER A 511 8.28 24.83 2.55
C SER A 511 8.32 24.42 4.01
N PHE A 512 8.25 25.40 4.90
CA PHE A 512 8.13 25.22 6.34
C PHE A 512 6.65 25.26 6.74
N LEU A 513 6.22 24.32 7.59
CA LEU A 513 4.89 24.33 8.16
C LEU A 513 4.94 24.85 9.60
N LYS A 514 4.35 26.03 9.82
CA LYS A 514 4.23 26.63 11.15
C LYS A 514 2.86 26.31 11.73
N LEU A 515 2.82 25.67 12.90
CA LEU A 515 1.60 25.49 13.69
C LEU A 515 1.41 26.70 14.61
N SER A 516 0.23 27.31 14.56
CA SER A 516 -0.18 28.34 15.51
C SER A 516 -1.64 28.15 15.93
N SER A 517 -1.91 27.86 17.20
CA SER A 517 -3.26 27.70 17.76
C SER A 517 -4.14 26.74 16.95
N GLY A 518 -3.58 25.59 16.55
CA GLY A 518 -4.25 24.59 15.73
C GLY A 518 -4.29 24.90 14.22
N GLN A 519 -3.83 26.07 13.78
CA GLN A 519 -3.77 26.44 12.35
C GLN A 519 -2.36 26.23 11.80
N ILE A 520 -2.25 25.58 10.64
CA ILE A 520 -0.97 25.42 9.94
C ILE A 520 -0.88 26.39 8.78
N THR A 521 0.15 27.22 8.82
CA THR A 521 0.53 28.12 7.71
C THR A 521 1.78 27.61 7.02
N GLU A 522 1.79 27.67 5.69
CA GLU A 522 2.90 27.26 4.86
C GLU A 522 3.78 28.46 4.45
N LEU A 523 5.10 28.34 4.66
CA LEU A 523 6.09 29.36 4.30
C LEU A 523 7.10 28.77 3.30
N PRO A 524 7.28 29.35 2.10
CA PRO A 524 8.24 28.80 1.13
C PRO A 524 9.68 28.95 1.62
N ILE A 525 10.51 27.96 1.31
CA ILE A 525 11.95 27.96 1.60
C ILE A 525 12.71 28.11 0.27
N ALA A 526 13.40 29.23 0.11
CA ALA A 526 14.26 29.51 -1.03
C ALA A 526 15.73 29.20 -0.75
N LYS A 527 16.56 29.15 -1.80
CA LYS A 527 18.02 28.94 -1.66
C LYS A 527 18.69 29.96 -0.73
N ASN A 528 18.25 31.21 -0.75
CA ASN A 528 18.79 32.29 0.08
C ASN A 528 18.35 32.21 1.55
N ASP A 529 17.35 31.38 1.87
CA ASP A 529 16.91 31.13 3.24
C ASP A 529 17.81 30.14 3.98
N ILE A 530 18.60 29.35 3.24
CA ILE A 530 19.56 28.40 3.81
C ILE A 530 20.89 29.12 3.97
N GLN A 531 21.19 29.56 5.19
CA GLN A 531 22.30 30.45 5.50
C GLN A 531 23.27 29.80 6.48
N THR A 532 24.54 30.20 6.45
CA THR A 532 25.42 29.91 7.59
C THR A 532 24.99 30.73 8.79
N PHE A 533 25.24 30.26 10.00
CA PHE A 533 24.86 31.07 11.17
C PHE A 533 25.58 32.42 11.20
N ALA A 534 26.81 32.51 10.68
CA ALA A 534 27.50 33.78 10.52
C ALA A 534 26.72 34.77 9.63
N GLN A 535 26.12 34.29 8.53
CA GLN A 535 25.24 35.10 7.69
C GLN A 535 23.98 35.53 8.44
N ILE A 536 23.35 34.63 9.20
CA ILE A 536 22.16 34.95 10.03
C ILE A 536 22.50 36.05 11.05
N CYS A 537 23.64 35.95 11.73
CA CYS A 537 24.11 37.01 12.64
C CYS A 537 24.28 38.34 11.92
N THR A 538 24.95 38.37 10.78
CA THR A 538 25.14 39.60 10.00
C THR A 538 23.81 40.20 9.55
N THR A 539 22.86 39.38 9.11
CA THR A 539 21.51 39.85 8.76
C THR A 539 20.76 40.38 9.98
N ALA A 540 20.89 39.74 11.15
CA ALA A 540 20.29 40.23 12.38
C ALA A 540 20.90 41.58 12.83
N MET A 541 22.22 41.73 12.78
CA MET A 541 22.93 42.97 13.12
C MET A 541 22.49 44.15 12.23
N ASN A 542 22.32 43.90 10.93
CA ASN A 542 21.92 44.93 9.96
C ASN A 542 20.40 45.17 9.89
N SER A 543 19.60 44.48 10.71
CA SER A 543 18.15 44.62 10.71
C SER A 543 17.65 45.69 11.68
N ASN A 544 16.34 45.96 11.66
CA ASN A 544 15.68 46.88 12.60
C ASN A 544 15.33 46.20 13.94
N LYS A 545 15.93 45.05 14.26
CA LYS A 545 15.79 44.40 15.57
C LYS A 545 16.30 45.30 16.69
N ASP A 546 15.76 45.11 17.90
CA ASP A 546 16.24 45.80 19.10
C ASP A 546 17.73 45.52 19.33
N ASP A 547 18.45 46.53 19.82
CA ASP A 547 19.88 46.45 20.11
C ASP A 547 20.22 45.31 21.07
N ILE A 548 19.36 44.98 22.04
CA ILE A 548 19.56 43.82 22.93
C ILE A 548 19.55 42.52 22.13
N VAL A 549 18.60 42.33 21.21
CA VAL A 549 18.51 41.14 20.35
C VAL A 549 19.75 41.05 19.45
N LYS A 550 20.15 42.16 18.82
CA LYS A 550 21.37 42.24 18.01
C LYS A 550 22.61 41.80 18.80
N LEU A 551 22.78 42.32 20.01
CA LEU A 551 23.91 41.98 20.88
C LEU A 551 23.90 40.49 21.29
N ILE A 552 22.73 39.85 21.41
CA ILE A 552 22.63 38.39 21.64
C ILE A 552 23.16 37.63 20.42
N TYR A 553 22.77 38.03 19.20
CA TYR A 553 23.34 37.46 17.97
C TYR A 553 24.85 37.69 17.85
N LEU A 554 25.35 38.87 18.21
CA LEU A 554 26.78 39.18 18.21
C LEU A 554 27.55 38.32 19.21
N ARG A 555 27.04 38.17 20.44
CA ARG A 555 27.63 37.27 21.45
C ARG A 555 27.72 35.84 20.94
N ARG A 556 26.67 35.36 20.25
CA ARG A 556 26.67 34.02 19.67
C ARG A 556 27.62 33.86 18.50
N ARG A 557 27.80 34.92 17.69
CA ARG A 557 28.82 34.95 16.63
C ARG A 557 30.21 34.70 17.21
N TYR A 558 30.55 35.37 18.31
CA TYR A 558 31.81 35.15 19.03
C TYR A 558 31.96 33.70 19.54
N GLU A 559 30.88 33.07 20.05
CA GLU A 559 30.92 31.66 20.49
C GLU A 559 31.26 30.68 19.34
N ILE A 560 30.81 30.95 18.11
CA ILE A 560 31.03 30.06 16.94
C ILE A 560 32.46 30.10 16.44
N VAL A 561 33.03 31.29 16.40
CA VAL A 561 34.42 31.47 15.97
C VAL A 561 35.39 31.18 17.11
N ASP A 562 34.89 30.69 18.26
CA ASP A 562 35.58 30.47 19.53
C ASP A 562 36.42 31.68 19.98
N ASP A 563 35.93 32.89 19.67
CA ASP A 563 36.56 34.14 20.08
C ASP A 563 35.93 34.61 21.39
N LYS A 564 36.52 34.18 22.50
CA LYS A 564 36.13 34.64 23.86
C LYS A 564 36.91 35.88 24.29
N GLY A 565 37.33 36.71 23.34
CA GLY A 565 38.08 37.96 23.49
C GLY A 565 37.33 39.07 24.24
N HIS A 566 37.79 40.32 24.08
CA HIS A 566 37.30 41.43 24.88
C HIS A 566 35.81 41.74 24.64
N GLY A 567 35.35 41.80 23.39
CA GLY A 567 33.94 42.02 23.05
C GLY A 567 33.03 40.94 23.63
N TYR A 568 33.43 39.67 23.54
CA TYR A 568 32.69 38.57 24.16
C TYR A 568 32.57 38.73 25.69
N GLN A 569 33.66 39.09 26.38
CA GLN A 569 33.62 39.32 27.83
C GLN A 569 32.68 40.47 28.17
N VAL A 570 32.72 41.58 27.45
CA VAL A 570 31.82 42.73 27.67
C VAL A 570 30.35 42.31 27.51
N LEU A 571 30.00 41.62 26.42
CA LEU A 571 28.63 41.12 26.19
C LEU A 571 28.20 40.09 27.25
N SER A 572 29.12 39.20 27.66
CA SER A 572 28.85 38.25 28.73
C SER A 572 28.52 38.96 30.03
N ASN A 573 29.29 39.99 30.39
CA ASN A 573 29.07 40.74 31.63
C ASN A 573 27.75 41.52 31.63
N VAL A 574 27.39 42.17 30.52
CA VAL A 574 26.13 42.92 30.45
C VAL A 574 24.92 41.99 30.55
N PHE A 575 24.92 40.84 29.88
CA PHE A 575 23.81 39.87 29.96
C PHE A 575 23.74 39.14 31.30
N HIS A 576 24.83 39.06 32.06
CA HIS A 576 24.80 38.60 33.46
C HIS A 576 24.46 39.73 34.45
N LYS A 577 24.05 40.91 33.97
CA LYS A 577 23.65 42.07 34.78
C LYS A 577 24.72 42.46 35.81
N ARG A 578 25.99 42.48 35.38
CA ARG A 578 27.11 42.86 36.24
C ARG A 578 27.41 44.35 36.12
N VAL A 579 27.26 45.08 37.22
CA VAL A 579 27.63 46.51 37.30
C VAL A 579 29.13 46.71 37.01
N ARG A 580 29.97 45.82 37.53
CA ARG A 580 31.41 45.78 37.25
C ARG A 580 31.74 44.54 36.45
N ALA A 581 32.29 44.72 35.26
CA ALA A 581 32.65 43.63 34.37
C ALA A 581 33.80 42.80 34.96
N ILE A 582 33.70 41.48 34.94
CA ILE A 582 34.76 40.55 35.36
C ILE A 582 35.39 39.89 34.13
N ASP A 583 36.64 39.46 34.25
CA ASP A 583 37.32 38.71 33.19
C ASP A 583 37.41 37.22 33.55
N ASN A 584 36.65 36.38 32.85
CA ASN A 584 36.60 34.94 33.13
C ASN A 584 37.77 34.14 32.51
N ARG A 585 38.64 34.81 31.73
CA ARG A 585 39.85 34.22 31.15
C ARG A 585 40.99 34.20 32.15
N GLU A 586 40.95 35.12 33.12
CA GLU A 586 41.91 35.21 34.21
C GLU A 586 41.59 34.19 35.31
N PRO A 587 42.60 33.69 36.03
CA PRO A 587 42.39 32.78 37.14
C PRO A 587 41.58 33.47 38.24
N LYS A 588 40.77 32.67 38.96
CA LYS A 588 40.05 33.14 40.13
C LYS A 588 41.03 33.64 41.19
N THR A 589 40.69 34.75 41.83
CA THR A 589 41.38 35.27 43.00
C THR A 589 41.23 34.30 44.19
N LEU A 590 42.01 34.51 45.26
CA LEU A 590 42.06 33.62 46.43
C LEU A 590 40.70 33.44 47.13
N ASP A 591 39.75 34.35 46.92
CA ASP A 591 38.36 34.31 47.38
C ASP A 591 37.40 33.58 46.42
N GLY A 592 37.91 32.95 45.36
CA GLY A 592 37.14 32.15 44.41
C GLY A 592 36.34 32.96 43.38
N LYS A 593 36.55 34.28 43.29
CA LYS A 593 35.90 35.17 42.31
C LYS A 593 36.80 35.44 41.11
N TYR A 594 36.23 35.80 39.97
CA TYR A 594 37.03 36.28 38.84
C TYR A 594 37.41 37.75 39.05
N PRO A 595 38.60 38.18 38.61
CA PRO A 595 39.02 39.57 38.75
C PRO A 595 38.18 40.51 37.89
N GLU A 596 38.13 41.78 38.28
CA GLU A 596 37.51 42.85 37.48
C GLU A 596 38.29 43.03 36.17
N MET A 597 37.57 43.24 35.07
CA MET A 597 38.16 43.46 33.76
C MET A 597 38.90 44.80 33.78
N ASN A 598 40.19 44.79 33.37
CA ASN A 598 40.97 46.02 33.36
C ASN A 598 40.40 47.04 32.35
N SER A 599 40.64 48.33 32.59
CA SER A 599 40.04 49.43 31.81
C SER A 599 40.39 49.40 30.32
N SER A 600 41.62 49.01 29.97
CA SER A 600 42.07 48.89 28.58
C SER A 600 41.32 47.78 27.84
N SER A 601 41.24 46.60 28.44
CA SER A 601 40.50 45.45 27.93
C SER A 601 39.00 45.74 27.80
N PHE A 602 38.39 46.39 28.81
CA PHE A 602 36.99 46.76 28.77
C PHE A 602 36.70 47.77 27.64
N SER A 603 37.55 48.79 27.51
CA SER A 603 37.43 49.81 26.44
C SER A 603 37.62 49.20 25.05
N CYS A 604 38.58 48.27 24.92
CA CYS A 604 38.80 47.52 23.69
C CYS A 604 37.56 46.70 23.30
N GLY A 605 36.98 45.97 24.26
CA GLY A 605 35.75 45.20 24.01
C GLY A 605 34.55 46.06 23.64
N CYS A 606 34.40 47.24 24.26
CA CYS A 606 33.37 48.20 23.87
C CYS A 606 33.61 48.71 22.45
N ALA A 607 34.85 49.04 22.08
CA ALA A 607 35.18 49.48 20.73
C ALA A 607 34.93 48.39 19.67
N GLU A 608 35.26 47.12 19.97
CA GLU A 608 34.94 45.98 19.12
C GLU A 608 33.43 45.86 18.86
N ILE A 609 32.60 46.02 19.89
CA ILE A 609 31.14 45.99 19.75
C ILE A 609 30.64 47.22 18.97
N CYS A 610 31.19 48.41 19.21
CA CYS A 610 30.81 49.64 18.51
C CYS A 610 31.09 49.60 17.00
N ASN A 611 32.07 48.80 16.56
CA ASN A 611 32.32 48.57 15.14
C ASN A 611 31.15 47.83 14.45
N GLU A 612 30.39 47.05 15.20
CA GLU A 612 29.24 46.27 14.70
C GLU A 612 27.90 46.95 15.04
N LEU A 613 27.82 47.67 16.15
CA LEU A 613 26.65 48.41 16.61
C LEU A 613 27.08 49.79 17.13
N THR A 614 27.05 50.80 16.27
CA THR A 614 27.57 52.14 16.58
C THR A 614 26.87 52.85 17.74
N SER A 615 25.62 52.49 18.05
CA SER A 615 24.83 52.99 19.19
C SER A 615 25.20 52.34 20.53
N PHE A 616 26.12 51.38 20.56
CA PHE A 616 26.38 50.60 21.77
C PHE A 616 26.95 51.44 22.92
N SER A 617 26.33 51.28 24.09
CA SER A 617 26.77 51.83 25.37
C SER A 617 26.53 50.78 26.46
N TYR A 618 27.59 50.40 27.19
CA TYR A 618 27.49 49.38 28.22
C TYR A 618 26.51 49.80 29.32
N SER A 619 26.56 51.06 29.77
CA SER A 619 25.67 51.57 30.82
C SER A 619 24.20 51.53 30.41
N ASP A 620 23.92 51.87 29.16
CA ASP A 620 22.55 52.02 28.69
C ASP A 620 21.92 50.65 28.47
N ILE A 621 22.67 49.72 27.84
CA ILE A 621 22.24 48.32 27.71
C ILE A 621 22.11 47.68 29.09
N PHE A 622 23.07 47.90 30.01
CA PHE A 622 23.00 47.40 31.38
C PHE A 622 21.74 47.87 32.10
N SER A 623 21.39 49.15 31.98
CA SER A 623 20.18 49.73 32.57
C SER A 623 18.94 49.03 32.02
N ARG A 624 18.84 48.88 30.70
CA ARG A 624 17.70 48.23 30.02
C ARG A 624 17.55 46.76 30.41
N VAL A 625 18.63 45.96 30.37
CA VAL A 625 18.54 44.53 30.74
C VAL A 625 18.28 44.29 32.23
N SER A 626 18.58 45.29 33.06
CA SER A 626 18.31 45.25 34.50
C SER A 626 16.90 45.70 34.85
N ASP A 627 16.26 46.50 33.98
CA ASP A 627 14.86 46.89 34.13
C ASP A 627 13.93 45.75 33.69
N LYS A 628 13.16 45.25 34.64
CA LYS A 628 12.20 44.18 34.38
C LYS A 628 11.07 44.63 33.46
N TYR A 629 10.62 45.89 33.58
CA TYR A 629 9.50 46.40 32.80
C TYR A 629 9.90 46.48 31.32
N ASP A 630 11.03 47.10 31.01
CA ASP A 630 11.57 47.21 29.64
C ASP A 630 11.76 45.83 29.00
N MET A 631 12.30 44.86 29.75
CA MET A 631 12.54 43.52 29.25
C MET A 631 11.26 42.71 29.03
N VAL A 632 10.24 42.93 29.85
CA VAL A 632 8.91 42.32 29.65
C VAL A 632 8.19 42.97 28.47
N GLU A 633 8.32 44.29 28.28
CA GLU A 633 7.81 44.98 27.09
C GLU A 633 8.50 44.46 25.82
N LEU A 634 9.82 44.30 25.83
CA LEU A 634 10.59 43.72 24.73
C LEU A 634 10.18 42.26 24.46
N TYR A 635 9.91 41.47 25.50
CA TYR A 635 9.41 40.10 25.36
C TYR A 635 8.05 40.07 24.67
N ASN A 636 7.11 40.92 25.10
CA ASN A 636 5.75 40.97 24.57
C ASN A 636 5.69 41.50 23.13
N THR A 637 6.61 42.38 22.76
CA THR A 637 6.72 42.95 21.40
C THR A 637 7.52 42.08 20.42
N SER A 638 8.20 41.04 20.91
CA SER A 638 8.96 40.09 20.08
C SER A 638 8.03 39.28 19.17
N LEU A 639 8.41 39.14 17.89
CA LEU A 639 7.53 38.61 16.83
C LEU A 639 7.57 37.08 16.67
N ASN A 640 8.56 36.41 17.26
CA ASN A 640 8.75 34.97 17.14
C ASN A 640 9.19 34.34 18.47
N GLY A 641 8.96 33.03 18.60
CA GLY A 641 9.28 32.27 19.79
C GLY A 641 10.78 32.22 20.09
N TYR A 642 11.61 32.23 19.05
CA TYR A 642 13.06 32.22 19.20
C TYR A 642 13.61 33.43 19.95
N GLU A 643 13.23 34.64 19.53
CA GLU A 643 13.59 35.90 20.18
C GLU A 643 12.95 36.01 21.56
N LYS A 644 11.67 35.59 21.69
CA LYS A 644 11.00 35.51 23.00
C LYS A 644 11.80 34.70 24.01
N LEU A 645 12.28 33.50 23.64
CA LEU A 645 13.10 32.68 24.54
C LEU A 645 14.44 33.34 24.89
N GLN A 646 15.04 34.07 23.94
CA GLN A 646 16.27 34.80 24.22
C GLN A 646 16.04 35.88 25.28
N ILE A 647 14.99 36.69 25.11
CA ILE A 647 14.63 37.74 26.07
C ILE A 647 14.19 37.14 27.42
N PHE A 648 13.44 36.03 27.40
CA PHE A 648 13.01 35.31 28.60
C PHE A 648 14.20 34.86 29.45
N ARG A 649 15.29 34.38 28.82
CA ARG A 649 16.52 34.02 29.55
C ARG A 649 17.08 35.21 30.34
N LEU A 650 17.03 36.42 29.77
CA LEU A 650 17.53 37.63 30.43
C LEU A 650 16.63 38.11 31.56
N LEU A 651 15.32 37.80 31.54
CA LEU A 651 14.42 38.09 32.65
C LEU A 651 14.84 37.32 33.92
N GLY A 652 15.45 36.15 33.76
CA GLY A 652 16.05 35.38 34.86
C GLY A 652 15.02 34.84 35.84
N PHE A 653 13.80 34.57 35.37
CA PHE A 653 12.76 33.92 36.17
C PHE A 653 13.11 32.46 36.45
N ASP A 654 12.70 31.99 37.62
CA ASP A 654 12.84 30.58 37.98
C ASP A 654 11.86 29.74 37.17
N VAL A 655 12.39 28.73 36.48
CA VAL A 655 11.62 27.78 35.68
C VAL A 655 11.73 26.41 36.32
N ASP A 656 10.63 25.91 36.87
CA ASP A 656 10.59 24.61 37.56
C ASP A 656 10.91 23.44 36.61
N SER A 657 10.43 23.53 35.37
CA SER A 657 10.64 22.48 34.36
C SER A 657 12.07 22.52 33.80
N SER A 658 12.84 21.46 34.06
CA SER A 658 14.17 21.27 33.46
C SER A 658 14.13 21.19 31.93
N VAL A 659 13.00 20.76 31.35
CA VAL A 659 12.77 20.70 29.89
C VAL A 659 12.68 22.11 29.30
N ILE A 660 11.86 22.97 29.88
CA ILE A 660 11.71 24.37 29.42
C ILE A 660 13.03 25.12 29.61
N ARG A 661 13.71 24.90 30.75
CA ARG A 661 15.04 25.46 31.02
C ARG A 661 16.07 25.07 29.95
N LYS A 662 16.01 23.83 29.45
CA LYS A 662 16.89 23.36 28.36
C LYS A 662 16.63 24.15 27.07
N PHE A 663 15.39 24.31 26.62
CA PHE A 663 15.05 25.12 25.43
C PHE A 663 15.53 26.57 25.55
N ILE A 664 15.33 27.20 26.72
CA ILE A 664 15.80 28.57 26.98
C ILE A 664 17.33 28.64 26.82
N ASN A 665 18.06 27.66 27.36
CA ASN A 665 19.52 27.64 27.31
C ASN A 665 20.06 27.42 25.88
N GLU A 666 19.43 26.52 25.11
CA GLU A 666 19.80 26.20 23.73
C GLU A 666 19.66 27.41 22.78
N THR A 667 18.81 28.39 23.07
CA THR A 667 18.71 29.60 22.21
C THR A 667 19.95 30.50 22.23
N TYR A 668 20.84 30.31 23.20
CA TYR A 668 22.03 31.11 23.45
C TYR A 668 23.33 30.37 23.18
N HIS A 669 23.29 29.05 23.07
CA HIS A 669 24.43 28.20 22.75
C HIS A 669 24.17 27.51 21.41
N ILE A 670 25.21 27.22 20.65
CA ILE A 670 25.04 26.51 19.38
C ILE A 670 25.36 25.05 19.62
N GLU A 671 24.31 24.27 19.75
CA GLU A 671 24.37 22.81 19.85
C GLU A 671 24.13 22.13 18.48
N ASN A 672 23.90 22.93 17.42
CA ASN A 672 23.63 22.42 16.07
C ASN A 672 24.89 21.87 15.41
N GLU A 673 24.79 20.64 14.89
CA GLU A 673 25.85 19.98 14.11
C GLU A 673 26.04 20.54 12.69
N TYR A 674 25.15 21.42 12.22
CA TYR A 674 25.15 21.92 10.84
C TYR A 674 25.66 23.36 10.74
N ILE A 675 26.62 23.57 9.84
CA ILE A 675 27.14 24.92 9.51
C ILE A 675 26.06 25.79 8.84
N CYS A 676 25.15 25.15 8.06
CA CYS A 676 24.06 25.81 7.36
C CYS A 676 22.72 25.44 7.98
N GLN A 677 21.82 26.41 8.13
CA GLN A 677 20.48 26.23 8.69
C GLN A 677 19.51 27.28 8.14
N LEU A 678 18.23 27.13 8.48
CA LEU A 678 17.21 28.15 8.26
C LEU A 678 17.28 29.20 9.37
N ASP A 679 17.02 30.47 9.05
CA ASP A 679 16.94 31.53 10.07
C ASP A 679 15.81 31.24 11.06
N PRO A 680 16.11 30.97 12.35
CA PRO A 680 15.09 30.62 13.35
C PRO A 680 14.13 31.78 13.66
N ALA A 681 14.48 33.03 13.36
CA ALA A 681 13.56 34.16 13.50
C ALA A 681 12.46 34.14 12.42
N LYS A 682 12.77 33.60 11.23
CA LYS A 682 11.82 33.46 10.10
C LYS A 682 11.10 32.10 10.13
N PHE A 683 11.85 31.03 10.39
CA PHE A 683 11.37 29.64 10.41
C PHE A 683 11.41 29.11 11.85
N ASP A 684 10.48 29.63 12.65
CA ASP A 684 10.41 29.39 14.10
C ASP A 684 10.09 27.93 14.43
N THR A 685 11.11 27.19 14.88
CA THR A 685 11.00 25.78 15.28
C THR A 685 10.67 25.59 16.76
N ILE A 686 10.51 26.67 17.53
CA ILE A 686 10.20 26.57 18.95
C ILE A 686 8.78 26.04 19.14
N PRO A 687 8.57 24.94 19.90
CA PRO A 687 7.23 24.41 20.11
C PRO A 687 6.31 25.38 20.87
N GLU A 688 5.03 25.46 20.47
CA GLU A 688 4.06 26.39 21.07
C GLU A 688 3.90 26.25 22.59
N TYR A 689 4.00 25.02 23.11
CA TYR A 689 3.87 24.77 24.55
C TYR A 689 5.00 25.42 25.35
N VAL A 690 6.19 25.56 24.76
CA VAL A 690 7.34 26.19 25.42
C VAL A 690 7.08 27.69 25.56
N ILE A 691 6.61 28.33 24.50
CA ILE A 691 6.24 29.75 24.53
C ILE A 691 5.06 30.00 25.46
N SER A 692 4.04 29.13 25.45
CA SER A 692 2.88 29.26 26.32
C SER A 692 3.25 29.21 27.81
N GLU A 693 4.19 28.35 28.19
CA GLU A 693 4.68 28.28 29.57
C GLU A 693 5.49 29.54 29.95
N CYS A 694 6.34 30.04 29.04
CA CYS A 694 7.04 31.30 29.26
C CYS A 694 6.07 32.49 29.38
N ASP A 695 5.07 32.59 28.50
CA ASP A 695 4.05 33.63 28.53
C ASP A 695 3.30 33.61 29.87
N LYS A 696 2.95 32.41 30.38
CA LYS A 696 2.34 32.24 31.69
C LYS A 696 3.22 32.78 32.82
N ILE A 697 4.50 32.38 32.88
CA ILE A 697 5.44 32.86 33.91
C ILE A 697 5.60 34.38 33.85
N VAL A 698 5.73 34.96 32.65
CA VAL A 698 5.82 36.43 32.48
C VAL A 698 4.57 37.11 33.02
N SER A 699 3.39 36.56 32.75
CA SER A 699 2.11 37.14 33.21
C SER A 699 1.91 37.05 34.73
N GLU A 700 2.38 35.98 35.39
CA GLU A 700 2.27 35.80 36.84
C GLU A 700 3.15 36.79 37.63
N VAL A 701 4.26 37.25 37.03
CA VAL A 701 5.19 38.22 37.63
C VAL A 701 4.77 39.67 37.37
N GLN A 702 3.79 39.92 36.50
CA GLN A 702 3.21 41.25 36.25
C GLN A 702 2.15 41.66 37.29
N VAL A 703 1.81 40.79 38.26
CA VAL A 703 0.86 41.06 39.36
C VAL A 703 1.55 41.55 40.62
#